data_AF-A0A202B8V8-F1
#
_entry.id   AF-A0A202B8V8-F1
#
_cell.length_a   1.000
_cell.length_b   1.000
_cell.length_c   1.000
_cell.angle_alpha   90.00
_cell.angle_beta   90.00
_cell.angle_gamma   90.00
#
_symmetry.space_group_name_H-M   'P 1'
#
loop_
_entity.id
_entity.type
_entity.pdbx_description
1 polymer ?
#
loop_
_entity_poly.entity_id
_entity_poly.type
_entity_poly.pdbx_seq_one_letter_code
_entity_poly.pdbx_strand_id
1 'polypeptide(L)'
;MHRLAPPLLSVLLLAGCGDAIGVSGPPSSAPLTGRFIDSAVSGLDYETPTRAGKTTAAGEFLYQAGETVAFRIGKLEIGAAAGAQVLTPLSLAGARDAGDPAALKIARLLLTLDQDDNPANGIQIDPADAARFRQPQKLADIDDAQALLDRLGIGRSLVSAEYAQAHLQLSLAALDPKRPARFQARGAADGHPLASGETAGCVDDGQTGLSWEVKAETGLRSRLHSYYASASRETEQPAQCEPGQEDCLAVTYVDAVNQQQLCGHDDWRLPSERELKTLLDWSQRDPQRNLPAIDRHAFPDAEPAFYWTATSRQARGSLAVAFDDTHRTLPHVSLSLGMPARIRLVRGPSLPDTPNPEDLPQTIPPYIPVDRGGELAKPGADAACVDDGEHPDAFLNVVLWQARPRDIQAGQLSAALGEANAQAWCGQRDWSLPSAADGGRWLQLRLAGDAAFRAAFPAAAATTAIWVRDQAGTARILRADGQYADAGAAALLAISKRPARPPMPDSDDAPPDAATLAGWRQQYLRYRPGQAAQPDWPAPTLDADARNGFRDLGLLPAMPFPADNPYTPAKAALGEKLFFDARLSRNNRIACASCHDPAHGWADPREVSSGHVGQLGGRNAPTVINSGYFARLFWDGRAASLEQQALGPIANPLEMHQPLAAAVAKIAAAPEYPPLFAAAFGDAAVDSGRLAQALATFERTLISRDSAFDRFLKGDAQALSDQALWGLQLFRTKARCLNCHNGPELSDQRFHNLGLHFIGRDREDRGRGAVTGRAEDMGAFRTPGLRELLYTGGYMHNGDMPLFTDDGSGVLEFYNNGGNEVAAAGLDKYTQPKPSPLLKPLGLSEAEKQALQAFLRALSGPPRLKPASPDELSRR
;
A
#
# COMPACT_ATOMS: atom_id res chain seq x y z
N MET A 1 -53.00 -46.69 -53.73
CA MET A 1 -54.08 -46.15 -54.57
C MET A 1 -55.38 -46.22 -53.80
N HIS A 2 -56.24 -45.23 -54.02
CA HIS A 2 -57.65 -45.17 -53.62
C HIS A 2 -58.36 -46.50 -53.28
N ARG A 3 -59.23 -46.37 -52.26
CA ARG A 3 -60.60 -46.93 -52.11
C ARG A 3 -60.81 -48.17 -51.21
N LEU A 4 -61.71 -47.91 -50.25
CA LEU A 4 -62.94 -48.64 -49.91
C LEU A 4 -62.85 -49.98 -49.15
N ALA A 5 -63.52 -50.00 -48.00
CA ALA A 5 -64.14 -51.16 -47.36
C ALA A 5 -65.67 -51.16 -47.68
N PRO A 6 -66.37 -52.32 -47.66
CA PRO A 6 -67.02 -52.87 -46.44
C PRO A 6 -67.11 -54.44 -46.46
N PRO A 7 -68.00 -55.16 -45.73
CA PRO A 7 -68.51 -55.12 -44.33
C PRO A 7 -68.39 -56.50 -43.59
N LEU A 8 -68.78 -56.61 -42.30
CA LEU A 8 -69.81 -57.57 -41.78
C LEU A 8 -69.89 -57.69 -40.24
N LEU A 9 -71.07 -58.12 -39.81
CA LEU A 9 -71.72 -58.12 -38.49
C LEU A 9 -71.48 -59.41 -37.67
N SER A 10 -71.46 -59.33 -36.32
CA SER A 10 -72.33 -60.08 -35.37
C SER A 10 -71.70 -60.50 -34.01
N VAL A 11 -72.29 -59.95 -32.93
CA VAL A 11 -72.83 -60.56 -31.67
C VAL A 11 -72.03 -61.61 -30.86
N LEU A 12 -71.73 -61.38 -29.56
CA LEU A 12 -72.42 -61.93 -28.35
C LEU A 12 -71.62 -61.75 -27.03
N LEU A 13 -72.36 -61.69 -25.92
CA LEU A 13 -72.01 -61.37 -24.53
C LEU A 13 -71.62 -62.61 -23.67
N LEU A 14 -70.96 -62.32 -22.53
CA LEU A 14 -71.01 -62.93 -21.17
C LEU A 14 -69.84 -63.79 -20.61
N ALA A 15 -69.36 -63.29 -19.46
CA ALA A 15 -69.01 -63.93 -18.17
C ALA A 15 -67.65 -64.66 -17.95
N GLY A 16 -66.96 -64.27 -16.87
CA GLY A 16 -65.86 -65.02 -16.24
C GLY A 16 -65.18 -64.23 -15.11
N CYS A 17 -65.19 -64.78 -13.89
CA CYS A 17 -64.90 -64.16 -12.59
C CYS A 17 -63.40 -64.05 -12.20
N GLY A 18 -63.13 -63.14 -11.25
CA GLY A 18 -62.29 -63.38 -10.06
C GLY A 18 -60.77 -63.15 -10.19
N ASP A 19 -60.25 -62.07 -9.62
CA ASP A 19 -59.47 -62.12 -8.37
C ASP A 19 -58.85 -60.75 -8.00
N ALA A 20 -58.62 -60.59 -6.71
CA ALA A 20 -58.41 -59.33 -6.00
C ALA A 20 -57.28 -58.43 -6.54
N ILE A 21 -57.64 -57.16 -6.83
CA ILE A 21 -56.67 -56.07 -6.95
C ILE A 21 -56.29 -55.62 -5.54
N GLY A 22 -55.13 -56.08 -5.07
CA GLY A 22 -54.38 -55.43 -4.02
C GLY A 22 -53.85 -54.09 -4.52
N VAL A 23 -54.10 -53.04 -3.76
CA VAL A 23 -53.71 -51.65 -4.02
C VAL A 23 -52.19 -51.56 -4.22
N SER A 24 -51.75 -51.31 -5.45
CA SER A 24 -50.38 -50.89 -5.75
C SER A 24 -50.19 -49.45 -5.27
N GLY A 25 -49.26 -49.24 -4.33
CA GLY A 25 -48.83 -47.90 -3.92
C GLY A 25 -48.27 -47.10 -5.11
N PRO A 26 -48.25 -45.75 -5.00
CA PRO A 26 -47.85 -44.89 -6.12
C PRO A 26 -46.37 -45.12 -6.49
N PRO A 27 -45.99 -44.90 -7.76
CA PRO A 27 -44.63 -45.10 -8.24
C PRO A 27 -43.66 -44.13 -7.53
N SER A 28 -42.55 -44.65 -7.03
CA SER A 28 -41.40 -43.87 -6.56
C SER A 28 -40.95 -42.93 -7.68
N SER A 29 -41.07 -41.62 -7.47
CA SER A 29 -40.52 -40.61 -8.39
C SER A 29 -39.00 -40.76 -8.50
N ALA A 30 -38.46 -40.50 -9.69
CA ALA A 30 -37.02 -40.49 -9.92
C ALA A 30 -36.34 -39.42 -9.03
N PRO A 31 -35.12 -39.67 -8.52
CA PRO A 31 -34.40 -38.68 -7.73
C PRO A 31 -34.06 -37.44 -8.55
N LEU A 32 -34.17 -36.28 -7.91
CA LEU A 32 -33.74 -34.99 -8.44
C LEU A 32 -32.27 -34.74 -8.09
N THR A 33 -31.56 -34.03 -8.95
CA THR A 33 -30.19 -33.58 -8.70
C THR A 33 -30.20 -32.10 -8.35
N GLY A 34 -29.60 -31.75 -7.22
CA GLY A 34 -29.31 -30.37 -6.82
C GLY A 34 -27.82 -30.09 -6.79
N ARG A 35 -27.42 -28.82 -6.67
CA ARG A 35 -26.02 -28.40 -6.54
C ARG A 35 -25.82 -27.50 -5.33
N PHE A 36 -24.79 -27.75 -4.54
CA PHE A 36 -24.38 -26.88 -3.45
C PHE A 36 -23.31 -25.89 -3.93
N ILE A 37 -23.59 -24.58 -3.86
CA ILE A 37 -22.80 -23.53 -4.51
C ILE A 37 -22.41 -22.39 -3.54
N ASP A 38 -21.09 -22.24 -3.41
CA ASP A 38 -20.29 -21.08 -3.01
C ASP A 38 -18.95 -21.30 -3.74
N SER A 39 -18.97 -21.16 -5.07
CA SER A 39 -18.32 -22.08 -6.04
C SER A 39 -18.81 -23.52 -5.89
N ALA A 40 -18.56 -24.39 -6.88
CA ALA A 40 -18.95 -25.79 -6.75
C ALA A 40 -18.24 -26.42 -5.54
N VAL A 41 -18.99 -26.87 -4.52
CA VAL A 41 -18.38 -27.43 -3.30
C VAL A 41 -18.39 -28.95 -3.35
N SER A 42 -17.21 -29.54 -3.41
CA SER A 42 -17.02 -31.00 -3.48
C SER A 42 -16.62 -31.60 -2.13
N GLY A 43 -17.04 -32.83 -1.88
CA GLY A 43 -16.65 -33.59 -0.69
C GLY A 43 -17.51 -33.41 0.56
N LEU A 44 -18.55 -32.56 0.51
CA LEU A 44 -19.53 -32.42 1.60
C LEU A 44 -20.40 -33.66 1.72
N ASP A 45 -20.58 -34.18 2.93
CA ASP A 45 -21.57 -35.22 3.20
C ASP A 45 -22.99 -34.62 3.11
N TYR A 46 -23.93 -35.32 2.48
CA TYR A 46 -25.34 -34.93 2.48
C TYR A 46 -26.24 -36.10 2.89
N GLU A 47 -27.36 -35.80 3.55
CA GLU A 47 -28.36 -36.76 4.00
C GLU A 47 -29.78 -36.21 3.80
N THR A 48 -30.68 -37.06 3.32
CA THR A 48 -32.13 -36.86 3.16
C THR A 48 -32.86 -38.07 3.76
N PRO A 49 -34.19 -38.00 4.00
CA PRO A 49 -34.97 -39.14 4.51
C PRO A 49 -34.83 -40.44 3.69
N THR A 50 -34.50 -40.33 2.40
CA THR A 50 -34.38 -41.49 1.50
C THR A 50 -32.97 -41.74 0.99
N ARG A 51 -32.01 -40.82 1.18
CA ARG A 51 -30.67 -40.88 0.55
C ARG A 51 -29.56 -40.29 1.41
N ALA A 52 -28.33 -40.74 1.18
CA ALA A 52 -27.14 -40.08 1.68
C ALA A 52 -26.00 -40.23 0.67
N GLY A 53 -25.02 -39.33 0.71
CA GLY A 53 -23.86 -39.36 -0.19
C GLY A 53 -22.88 -38.23 0.07
N LYS A 54 -21.98 -37.99 -0.88
CA LYS A 54 -21.08 -36.83 -0.90
C LYS A 54 -21.28 -36.00 -2.15
N THR A 55 -21.06 -34.69 -2.05
CA THR A 55 -21.15 -33.79 -3.21
C THR A 55 -20.03 -34.06 -4.21
N THR A 56 -20.36 -34.01 -5.51
CA THR A 56 -19.39 -34.22 -6.60
C THR A 56 -18.49 -32.99 -6.81
N ALA A 57 -17.53 -33.07 -7.74
CA ALA A 57 -16.71 -31.91 -8.16
C ALA A 57 -17.56 -30.72 -8.66
N ALA A 58 -18.76 -30.98 -9.20
CA ALA A 58 -19.70 -29.95 -9.64
C ALA A 58 -20.64 -29.46 -8.52
N GLY A 59 -20.46 -29.97 -7.29
CA GLY A 59 -21.28 -29.69 -6.12
C GLY A 59 -22.58 -30.49 -6.06
N GLU A 60 -22.74 -31.54 -6.86
CA GLU A 60 -24.03 -32.20 -7.04
C GLU A 60 -24.42 -33.12 -5.88
N PHE A 61 -25.71 -33.13 -5.52
CA PHE A 61 -26.32 -34.03 -4.54
C PHE A 61 -27.69 -34.54 -5.03
N LEU A 62 -28.20 -35.62 -4.43
CA LEU A 62 -29.48 -36.23 -4.82
C LEU A 62 -30.55 -36.10 -3.74
N TYR A 63 -31.79 -35.80 -4.13
CA TYR A 63 -32.93 -35.66 -3.22
C TYR A 63 -34.28 -36.02 -3.87
N GLN A 64 -35.34 -36.23 -3.09
CA GLN A 64 -36.72 -36.29 -3.59
C GLN A 64 -37.46 -34.97 -3.33
N ALA A 65 -38.44 -34.65 -4.18
CA ALA A 65 -39.25 -33.44 -4.03
C ALA A 65 -39.93 -33.39 -2.65
N GLY A 66 -39.76 -32.28 -1.92
CA GLY A 66 -40.31 -32.09 -0.57
C GLY A 66 -39.41 -32.58 0.57
N GLU A 67 -38.28 -33.23 0.28
CA GLU A 67 -37.32 -33.60 1.32
C GLU A 67 -36.50 -32.41 1.83
N THR A 68 -36.05 -32.51 3.07
CA THR A 68 -34.99 -31.66 3.61
C THR A 68 -33.64 -32.35 3.38
N VAL A 69 -32.64 -31.59 2.98
CA VAL A 69 -31.27 -32.03 2.76
C VAL A 69 -30.38 -31.39 3.81
N ALA A 70 -29.72 -32.21 4.62
CA ALA A 70 -28.72 -31.77 5.60
C ALA A 70 -27.31 -31.97 5.04
N PHE A 71 -26.44 -30.98 5.17
CA PHE A 71 -25.05 -31.04 4.75
C PHE A 71 -24.11 -31.09 5.95
N ARG A 72 -23.03 -31.88 5.84
CA ARG A 72 -22.05 -32.10 6.91
C ARG A 72 -20.61 -32.13 6.37
N ILE A 73 -19.70 -31.82 7.29
CA ILE A 73 -18.26 -32.10 7.14
C ILE A 73 -17.92 -33.11 8.24
N GLY A 74 -17.77 -34.38 7.88
CA GLY A 74 -17.70 -35.44 8.89
C GLY A 74 -18.99 -35.48 9.72
N LYS A 75 -18.89 -35.34 11.05
CA LYS A 75 -20.06 -35.27 11.95
C LYS A 75 -20.52 -33.83 12.28
N LEU A 76 -19.85 -32.81 11.76
CA LEU A 76 -20.28 -31.41 11.91
C LEU A 76 -21.39 -31.11 10.89
N GLU A 77 -22.59 -30.82 11.36
CA GLU A 77 -23.68 -30.32 10.52
C GLU A 77 -23.47 -28.85 10.20
N ILE A 78 -23.25 -28.52 8.93
CA ILE A 78 -23.07 -27.12 8.48
C ILE A 78 -24.42 -26.43 8.25
N GLY A 79 -25.50 -27.19 8.03
CA GLY A 79 -26.87 -26.71 7.97
C GLY A 79 -27.78 -27.62 7.16
N ALA A 80 -29.07 -27.30 7.12
CA ALA A 80 -30.07 -28.06 6.38
C ALA A 80 -31.10 -27.15 5.73
N ALA A 81 -31.60 -27.52 4.55
CA ALA A 81 -32.61 -26.76 3.81
C ALA A 81 -33.55 -27.69 3.03
N ALA A 82 -34.71 -27.16 2.62
CA ALA A 82 -35.58 -27.87 1.68
C ALA A 82 -34.82 -28.13 0.36
N GLY A 83 -34.90 -29.35 -0.17
CA GLY A 83 -34.17 -29.75 -1.37
C GLY A 83 -34.56 -28.91 -2.60
N ALA A 84 -33.55 -28.37 -3.27
CA ALA A 84 -33.70 -27.51 -4.44
C ALA A 84 -32.60 -27.79 -5.47
N GLN A 85 -32.80 -27.34 -6.71
CA GLN A 85 -31.80 -27.47 -7.79
C GLN A 85 -30.49 -26.76 -7.46
N VAL A 86 -30.56 -25.66 -6.70
CA VAL A 86 -29.41 -24.92 -6.19
C VAL A 86 -29.63 -24.64 -4.72
N LEU A 87 -28.67 -25.04 -3.89
CA LEU A 87 -28.56 -24.64 -2.49
C LEU A 87 -27.24 -23.91 -2.29
N THR A 88 -27.24 -22.91 -1.42
CA THR A 88 -26.06 -22.11 -1.09
C THR A 88 -25.93 -21.98 0.43
N PRO A 89 -24.84 -21.40 0.96
CA PRO A 89 -24.79 -21.01 2.36
C PRO A 89 -25.99 -20.18 2.84
N LEU A 90 -26.58 -19.32 1.99
CA LEU A 90 -27.83 -18.59 2.33
C LEU A 90 -28.99 -19.55 2.55
N SER A 91 -29.14 -20.54 1.67
CA SER A 91 -30.22 -21.52 1.76
C SER A 91 -30.17 -22.29 3.07
N LEU A 92 -28.96 -22.67 3.54
CA LEU A 92 -28.78 -23.38 4.81
C LEU A 92 -28.97 -22.50 6.04
N ALA A 93 -28.60 -21.23 5.94
CA ALA A 93 -28.77 -20.25 7.02
C ALA A 93 -30.21 -19.71 7.13
N GLY A 94 -31.05 -19.93 6.12
CA GLY A 94 -32.34 -19.24 6.02
C GLY A 94 -32.18 -17.73 5.79
N ALA A 95 -31.03 -17.31 5.26
CA ALA A 95 -30.63 -15.92 5.10
C ALA A 95 -31.07 -15.34 3.75
N ARG A 96 -31.22 -14.01 3.70
CA ARG A 96 -31.62 -13.27 2.50
C ARG A 96 -30.46 -12.61 1.76
N ASP A 97 -29.35 -12.41 2.45
CA ASP A 97 -28.16 -11.76 1.91
C ASP A 97 -26.88 -12.45 2.38
N ALA A 98 -25.81 -12.22 1.64
CA ALA A 98 -24.51 -12.83 1.90
C ALA A 98 -23.76 -12.22 3.08
N GLY A 99 -24.22 -11.10 3.65
CA GLY A 99 -23.67 -10.50 4.86
C GLY A 99 -24.25 -11.10 6.15
N ASP A 100 -25.25 -11.97 6.05
CA ASP A 100 -25.85 -12.61 7.21
C ASP A 100 -24.81 -13.39 8.02
N PRO A 101 -24.71 -13.19 9.35
CA PRO A 101 -23.69 -13.83 10.18
C PRO A 101 -23.70 -15.36 10.11
N ALA A 102 -24.87 -16.00 9.98
CA ALA A 102 -24.96 -17.45 9.89
C ALA A 102 -24.53 -17.96 8.51
N ALA A 103 -24.87 -17.25 7.44
CA ALA A 103 -24.38 -17.57 6.08
C ALA A 103 -22.85 -17.39 5.97
N LEU A 104 -22.32 -16.29 6.51
CA LEU A 104 -20.88 -16.03 6.55
C LEU A 104 -20.13 -17.08 7.35
N LYS A 105 -20.69 -17.55 8.46
CA LYS A 105 -20.07 -18.61 9.27
C LYS A 105 -19.88 -19.90 8.47
N ILE A 106 -20.85 -20.25 7.62
CA ILE A 106 -20.76 -21.40 6.70
C ILE A 106 -19.72 -21.15 5.61
N ALA A 107 -19.82 -20.03 4.88
CA ALA A 107 -18.93 -19.69 3.77
C ALA A 107 -17.46 -19.59 4.20
N ARG A 108 -17.19 -18.92 5.33
CA ARG A 108 -15.84 -18.81 5.90
C ARG A 108 -15.24 -20.18 6.20
N LEU A 109 -16.01 -21.10 6.79
CA LEU A 109 -15.53 -22.44 7.09
C LEU A 109 -15.21 -23.23 5.81
N LEU A 110 -16.08 -23.16 4.80
CA LEU A 110 -15.87 -23.85 3.52
C LEU A 110 -14.63 -23.36 2.79
N LEU A 111 -14.48 -22.04 2.65
CA LEU A 111 -13.31 -21.41 2.01
C LEU A 111 -12.00 -21.70 2.78
N THR A 112 -12.09 -21.81 4.11
CA THR A 112 -10.91 -22.14 4.93
C THR A 112 -10.48 -23.60 4.75
N LEU A 113 -11.43 -24.51 4.53
CA LEU A 113 -11.17 -25.94 4.37
C LEU A 113 -10.88 -26.36 2.93
N ASP A 114 -10.88 -25.40 2.00
CA ASP A 114 -10.55 -25.63 0.59
C ASP A 114 -9.12 -26.17 0.43
N GLN A 115 -8.95 -27.30 -0.23
CA GLN A 115 -7.70 -28.07 -0.21
C GLN A 115 -6.50 -27.28 -0.77
N ASP A 116 -6.71 -26.44 -1.78
CA ASP A 116 -5.66 -25.69 -2.48
C ASP A 116 -5.74 -24.16 -2.27
N ASP A 117 -6.63 -23.70 -1.37
CA ASP A 117 -6.94 -22.30 -1.10
C ASP A 117 -7.29 -21.48 -2.37
N ASN A 118 -7.86 -22.14 -3.40
CA ASN A 118 -8.23 -21.54 -4.67
C ASN A 118 -9.70 -21.85 -5.03
N PRO A 119 -10.66 -21.11 -4.42
CA PRO A 119 -12.08 -21.42 -4.58
C PRO A 119 -12.61 -21.13 -6.01
N ALA A 120 -11.80 -20.52 -6.89
CA ALA A 120 -12.15 -20.27 -8.28
C ALA A 120 -12.22 -21.53 -9.15
N ASN A 121 -11.58 -22.64 -8.73
CA ASN A 121 -11.69 -23.94 -9.40
C ASN A 121 -12.71 -24.89 -8.72
N GLY A 122 -13.51 -24.36 -7.79
CA GLY A 122 -14.36 -25.12 -6.88
C GLY A 122 -13.77 -25.16 -5.46
N ILE A 123 -14.61 -25.40 -4.46
CA ILE A 123 -14.15 -25.63 -3.08
C ILE A 123 -14.01 -27.14 -2.89
N GLN A 124 -12.84 -27.62 -2.49
CA GLN A 124 -12.55 -29.04 -2.29
C GLN A 124 -12.30 -29.33 -0.82
N ILE A 125 -13.24 -30.01 -0.17
CA ILE A 125 -13.09 -30.39 1.24
C ILE A 125 -12.18 -31.60 1.34
N ASP A 126 -10.99 -31.41 1.91
CA ASP A 126 -10.00 -32.49 2.10
C ASP A 126 -10.60 -33.60 3.00
N PRO A 127 -10.65 -34.87 2.54
CA PRO A 127 -11.16 -35.99 3.33
C PRO A 127 -10.48 -36.18 4.69
N ALA A 128 -9.18 -35.84 4.80
CA ALA A 128 -8.42 -35.93 6.05
C ALA A 128 -8.87 -34.86 7.05
N ASP A 129 -9.16 -33.64 6.58
CA ASP A 129 -9.69 -32.57 7.43
C ASP A 129 -11.14 -32.87 7.83
N ALA A 130 -11.97 -33.36 6.91
CA ALA A 130 -13.34 -33.79 7.19
C ALA A 130 -13.40 -34.90 8.28
N ALA A 131 -12.47 -35.87 8.25
CA ALA A 131 -12.39 -36.96 9.22
C ALA A 131 -12.05 -36.51 10.67
N ARG A 132 -11.59 -35.27 10.86
CA ARG A 132 -11.31 -34.71 12.19
C ARG A 132 -12.58 -34.29 12.93
N PHE A 133 -13.65 -33.94 12.21
CA PHE A 133 -14.94 -33.58 12.80
C PHE A 133 -15.70 -34.82 13.30
N ARG A 134 -15.31 -35.38 14.45
CA ARG A 134 -15.80 -36.67 14.96
C ARG A 134 -17.01 -36.59 15.89
N GLN A 135 -17.35 -35.40 16.39
CA GLN A 135 -18.46 -35.19 17.32
C GLN A 135 -19.68 -34.63 16.58
N PRO A 136 -20.89 -35.21 16.77
CA PRO A 136 -22.13 -34.63 16.24
C PRO A 136 -22.40 -33.28 16.91
N GLN A 137 -22.37 -32.21 16.11
CA GLN A 137 -22.66 -30.84 16.55
C GLN A 137 -23.09 -30.02 15.33
N LYS A 138 -23.80 -28.90 15.56
CA LYS A 138 -24.20 -27.99 14.48
C LYS A 138 -23.28 -26.76 14.47
N LEU A 139 -22.89 -26.32 13.28
CA LEU A 139 -22.09 -25.11 13.11
C LEU A 139 -22.79 -23.87 13.67
N ALA A 140 -24.12 -23.83 13.63
CA ALA A 140 -24.92 -22.78 14.24
C ALA A 140 -24.59 -22.60 15.73
N ASP A 141 -24.37 -23.69 16.46
CA ASP A 141 -24.16 -23.71 17.92
C ASP A 141 -22.69 -23.47 18.35
N ILE A 142 -21.78 -23.22 17.40
CA ILE A 142 -20.33 -23.06 17.66
C ILE A 142 -19.97 -21.58 17.76
N ASP A 143 -19.72 -21.03 18.95
CA ASP A 143 -19.44 -19.60 19.10
C ASP A 143 -18.16 -19.14 18.38
N ASP A 144 -17.12 -19.97 18.36
CA ASP A 144 -15.83 -19.68 17.74
C ASP A 144 -15.37 -20.83 16.84
N ALA A 145 -15.46 -20.59 15.53
CA ALA A 145 -15.04 -21.55 14.51
C ALA A 145 -13.51 -21.68 14.41
N GLN A 146 -12.74 -20.63 14.73
CA GLN A 146 -11.27 -20.73 14.76
C GLN A 146 -10.83 -21.64 15.91
N ALA A 147 -11.38 -21.43 17.11
CA ALA A 147 -11.09 -22.28 18.26
C ALA A 147 -11.51 -23.75 18.05
N LEU A 148 -12.51 -23.99 17.20
CA LEU A 148 -12.85 -25.35 16.77
C LEU A 148 -11.76 -25.95 15.87
N LEU A 149 -11.32 -25.24 14.83
CA LEU A 149 -10.26 -25.72 13.93
C LEU A 149 -8.97 -26.02 14.70
N ASP A 150 -8.59 -25.13 15.62
CA ASP A 150 -7.42 -25.29 16.47
C ASP A 150 -7.51 -26.55 17.34
N ARG A 151 -8.65 -26.79 18.00
CA ARG A 151 -8.88 -28.01 18.83
C ARG A 151 -8.85 -29.29 18.01
N LEU A 152 -9.27 -29.25 16.75
CA LEU A 152 -9.23 -30.38 15.83
C LEU A 152 -7.84 -30.59 15.21
N GLY A 153 -6.88 -29.71 15.53
CA GLY A 153 -5.53 -29.72 14.96
C GLY A 153 -5.52 -29.41 13.46
N ILE A 154 -6.53 -28.68 12.97
CA ILE A 154 -6.58 -28.16 11.60
C ILE A 154 -5.85 -26.81 11.64
N GLY A 155 -4.57 -26.80 11.26
CA GLY A 155 -3.69 -25.63 11.34
C GLY A 155 -3.97 -24.55 10.29
N ARG A 156 -5.25 -24.20 10.10
CA ARG A 156 -5.72 -23.21 9.13
C ARG A 156 -6.36 -22.03 9.85
N SER A 157 -6.09 -20.81 9.38
CA SER A 157 -6.76 -19.61 9.86
C SER A 157 -8.05 -19.37 9.09
N LEU A 158 -9.11 -19.05 9.82
CA LEU A 158 -10.42 -18.79 9.27
C LEU A 158 -10.37 -17.55 8.36
N VAL A 159 -10.79 -17.74 7.12
CA VAL A 159 -10.93 -16.67 6.11
C VAL A 159 -11.73 -15.49 6.68
N SER A 160 -11.41 -14.25 6.29
CA SER A 160 -12.09 -13.05 6.82
C SER A 160 -13.56 -13.01 6.42
N ALA A 161 -14.37 -12.29 7.19
CA ALA A 161 -15.80 -12.16 6.90
C ALA A 161 -16.04 -11.41 5.58
N GLU A 162 -15.23 -10.40 5.30
CA GLU A 162 -15.31 -9.56 4.09
C GLU A 162 -14.99 -10.37 2.84
N TYR A 163 -13.94 -11.21 2.89
CA TYR A 163 -13.60 -12.08 1.77
C TYR A 163 -14.69 -13.13 1.51
N ALA A 164 -15.20 -13.78 2.57
CA ALA A 164 -16.25 -14.77 2.43
C ALA A 164 -17.57 -14.15 1.93
N GLN A 165 -17.90 -12.94 2.39
CA GLN A 165 -19.04 -12.18 1.90
C GLN A 165 -18.90 -11.88 0.41
N ALA A 166 -17.76 -11.35 -0.01
CA ALA A 166 -17.51 -11.01 -1.41
C ALA A 166 -17.56 -12.26 -2.31
N HIS A 167 -16.92 -13.36 -1.88
CA HIS A 167 -16.94 -14.62 -2.61
C HIS A 167 -18.37 -15.18 -2.77
N LEU A 168 -19.13 -15.20 -1.68
CA LEU A 168 -20.51 -15.69 -1.67
C LEU A 168 -21.43 -14.81 -2.53
N GLN A 169 -21.25 -13.48 -2.50
CA GLN A 169 -21.97 -12.56 -3.38
C GLN A 169 -21.69 -12.83 -4.86
N LEU A 170 -20.44 -13.12 -5.21
CA LEU A 170 -20.05 -13.49 -6.58
C LEU A 170 -20.68 -14.82 -7.00
N SER A 171 -20.65 -15.81 -6.12
CA SER A 171 -21.28 -17.12 -6.34
C SER A 171 -22.80 -17.00 -6.55
N LEU A 172 -23.47 -16.16 -5.77
CA LEU A 172 -24.91 -15.89 -5.92
C LEU A 172 -25.22 -15.12 -7.21
N ALA A 173 -24.38 -14.15 -7.57
CA ALA A 173 -24.54 -13.39 -8.81
C ALA A 173 -24.39 -14.28 -10.06
N ALA A 174 -23.53 -15.30 -10.01
CA ALA A 174 -23.36 -16.28 -11.08
C ALA A 174 -24.57 -17.23 -11.24
N LEU A 175 -25.47 -17.28 -10.25
CA LEU A 175 -26.64 -18.17 -10.22
C LEU A 175 -27.94 -17.49 -10.68
N ASP A 176 -27.95 -16.18 -10.95
CA ASP A 176 -29.16 -15.46 -11.37
C ASP A 176 -29.49 -15.73 -12.86
N PRO A 177 -30.55 -16.50 -13.16
CA PRO A 177 -30.91 -16.84 -14.54
C PRO A 177 -31.56 -15.68 -15.30
N LYS A 178 -31.74 -14.51 -14.67
CA LYS A 178 -32.35 -13.32 -15.28
C LYS A 178 -31.34 -12.26 -15.74
N ARG A 179 -30.03 -12.49 -15.74
CA ARG A 179 -29.10 -11.47 -16.26
C ARG A 179 -29.27 -11.25 -17.77
N PRO A 180 -29.82 -10.10 -18.24
CA PRO A 180 -29.54 -9.64 -19.60
C PRO A 180 -28.04 -9.32 -19.72
N ALA A 181 -27.52 -9.28 -20.94
CA ALA A 181 -26.19 -8.73 -21.19
C ALA A 181 -26.13 -7.34 -20.53
N ARG A 182 -25.27 -7.20 -19.51
CA ARG A 182 -25.13 -5.97 -18.73
C ARG A 182 -24.91 -4.76 -19.64
N PHE A 183 -24.13 -4.96 -20.69
CA PHE A 183 -23.82 -3.97 -21.71
C PHE A 183 -24.58 -4.28 -23.01
N GLN A 184 -25.30 -3.29 -23.54
CA GLN A 184 -25.96 -3.36 -24.83
C GLN A 184 -25.26 -2.44 -25.85
N ALA A 185 -24.66 -3.04 -26.87
CA ALA A 185 -23.89 -2.31 -27.88
C ALA A 185 -24.76 -1.50 -28.87
N ARG A 186 -24.29 -0.30 -29.23
CA ARG A 186 -24.98 0.68 -30.09
C ARG A 186 -24.09 1.17 -31.24
N GLY A 187 -24.72 1.54 -32.36
CA GLY A 187 -24.08 2.13 -33.54
C GLY A 187 -23.45 3.49 -33.26
N ALA A 188 -22.29 3.75 -33.84
CA ALA A 188 -21.54 4.99 -33.60
C ALA A 188 -22.20 6.26 -34.17
N ALA A 189 -23.06 6.13 -35.19
CA ALA A 189 -23.65 7.27 -35.89
C ALA A 189 -24.96 7.78 -35.25
N ASP A 190 -25.81 6.89 -34.76
CA ASP A 190 -27.18 7.21 -34.34
C ASP A 190 -27.61 6.51 -33.04
N GLY A 191 -26.75 5.69 -32.44
CA GLY A 191 -27.05 4.98 -31.20
C GLY A 191 -28.08 3.85 -31.38
N HIS A 192 -28.40 3.43 -32.60
CA HIS A 192 -29.33 2.32 -32.82
C HIS A 192 -28.72 0.95 -32.44
N PRO A 193 -29.53 -0.06 -32.11
CA PRO A 193 -29.05 -1.43 -31.89
C PRO A 193 -28.28 -1.94 -33.10
N LEU A 194 -27.10 -2.53 -32.87
CA LEU A 194 -26.23 -3.02 -33.94
C LEU A 194 -26.85 -4.20 -34.70
N ALA A 195 -26.68 -4.19 -36.02
CA ALA A 195 -26.85 -5.37 -36.86
C ALA A 195 -25.61 -6.29 -36.79
N SER A 196 -25.76 -7.55 -37.21
CA SER A 196 -24.67 -8.54 -37.15
C SER A 196 -23.45 -8.07 -37.97
N GLY A 197 -22.30 -7.88 -37.31
CA GLY A 197 -21.02 -7.51 -37.94
C GLY A 197 -20.64 -6.03 -37.84
N GLU A 198 -21.50 -5.19 -37.26
CA GLU A 198 -21.19 -3.77 -37.00
C GLU A 198 -20.36 -3.58 -35.72
N THR A 199 -19.46 -2.60 -35.72
CA THR A 199 -18.65 -2.25 -34.54
C THR A 199 -19.36 -1.24 -33.67
N ALA A 200 -19.37 -1.49 -32.36
CA ALA A 200 -19.99 -0.59 -31.40
C ALA A 200 -19.30 0.78 -31.34
N GLY A 201 -20.10 1.86 -31.33
CA GLY A 201 -19.64 3.19 -30.94
C GLY A 201 -19.66 3.38 -29.44
N CYS A 202 -20.67 2.82 -28.78
CA CYS A 202 -20.85 2.87 -27.35
C CYS A 202 -21.66 1.66 -26.87
N VAL A 203 -21.71 1.48 -25.55
CA VAL A 203 -22.55 0.47 -24.89
C VAL A 203 -23.40 1.13 -23.81
N ASP A 204 -24.66 0.72 -23.71
CA ASP A 204 -25.52 1.10 -22.59
C ASP A 204 -25.34 0.09 -21.46
N ASP A 205 -25.03 0.56 -20.25
CA ASP A 205 -24.97 -0.25 -19.04
C ASP A 205 -26.35 -0.30 -18.37
N GLY A 206 -27.05 -1.40 -18.56
CA GLY A 206 -28.37 -1.65 -17.98
C GLY A 206 -28.37 -1.72 -16.45
N GLN A 207 -27.19 -1.81 -15.80
CA GLN A 207 -27.06 -1.84 -14.34
C GLN A 207 -26.94 -0.45 -13.72
N THR A 208 -26.25 0.48 -14.38
CA THR A 208 -25.94 1.82 -13.85
C THR A 208 -26.74 2.93 -14.52
N GLY A 209 -27.34 2.66 -15.68
CA GLY A 209 -27.99 3.67 -16.51
C GLY A 209 -27.02 4.58 -17.26
N LEU A 210 -25.71 4.29 -17.19
CA LEU A 210 -24.65 4.99 -17.91
C LEU A 210 -24.52 4.45 -19.34
N SER A 211 -24.02 5.26 -20.26
CA SER A 211 -23.50 4.76 -21.54
C SER A 211 -22.00 5.03 -21.62
N TRP A 212 -21.24 4.07 -22.14
CA TRP A 212 -19.79 4.10 -22.21
C TRP A 212 -19.28 4.07 -23.63
N GLU A 213 -18.23 4.84 -23.90
CA GLU A 213 -17.52 4.82 -25.18
C GLU A 213 -16.83 3.48 -25.43
N VAL A 214 -16.92 2.96 -26.66
CA VAL A 214 -16.10 1.84 -27.17
C VAL A 214 -15.09 2.39 -28.17
N LYS A 215 -13.77 2.12 -28.01
CA LYS A 215 -12.76 2.70 -28.92
C LYS A 215 -12.80 2.04 -30.30
N ALA A 216 -12.26 2.75 -31.27
CA ALA A 216 -12.05 2.27 -32.64
C ALA A 216 -10.58 1.90 -32.86
N GLU A 217 -10.27 1.18 -33.94
CA GLU A 217 -8.88 0.91 -34.34
C GLU A 217 -8.17 2.20 -34.81
N THR A 218 -8.89 3.08 -35.51
CA THR A 218 -8.33 4.29 -36.14
C THR A 218 -9.26 5.51 -35.96
N GLY A 219 -8.77 6.69 -36.30
CA GLY A 219 -9.52 7.95 -36.24
C GLY A 219 -9.56 8.55 -34.83
N LEU A 220 -10.45 9.53 -34.60
CA LEU A 220 -10.51 10.30 -33.35
C LEU A 220 -10.52 9.41 -32.09
N ARG A 221 -11.31 8.33 -32.11
CA ARG A 221 -11.48 7.40 -30.99
C ARG A 221 -10.52 6.21 -31.05
N SER A 222 -9.36 6.35 -31.71
CA SER A 222 -8.39 5.26 -31.81
C SER A 222 -7.95 4.78 -30.42
N ARG A 223 -7.92 3.46 -30.22
CA ARG A 223 -7.40 2.82 -28.99
C ARG A 223 -5.92 3.09 -28.75
N LEU A 224 -5.19 3.54 -29.78
CA LEU A 224 -3.77 3.86 -29.67
C LEU A 224 -3.52 5.24 -29.04
N HIS A 225 -4.52 6.12 -28.97
CA HIS A 225 -4.36 7.46 -28.41
C HIS A 225 -4.08 7.43 -26.91
N SER A 226 -3.16 8.30 -26.49
CA SER A 226 -2.89 8.62 -25.09
C SER A 226 -3.16 10.09 -24.86
N TYR A 227 -3.60 10.44 -23.65
CA TYR A 227 -4.15 11.75 -23.38
C TYR A 227 -3.45 12.43 -22.19
N TYR A 228 -3.30 13.74 -22.26
CA TYR A 228 -2.74 14.57 -21.19
C TYR A 228 -3.82 15.44 -20.55
N ALA A 229 -3.68 15.72 -19.25
CA ALA A 229 -4.63 16.57 -18.51
C ALA A 229 -4.46 18.06 -18.81
N SER A 230 -3.26 18.51 -19.15
CA SER A 230 -2.97 19.87 -19.59
C SER A 230 -1.82 19.87 -20.61
N ALA A 231 -1.75 20.90 -21.46
CA ALA A 231 -0.64 21.05 -22.41
C ALA A 231 0.70 21.00 -21.65
N SER A 232 1.65 20.19 -22.15
CA SER A 232 3.05 20.33 -21.77
C SER A 232 3.47 21.78 -22.08
N ARG A 233 4.38 22.35 -21.28
CA ARG A 233 4.77 23.78 -21.35
C ARG A 233 5.35 24.24 -22.71
N GLU A 234 5.39 23.39 -23.74
CA GLU A 234 6.17 23.64 -24.97
C GLU A 234 5.39 23.71 -26.29
N THR A 235 4.06 23.56 -26.36
CA THR A 235 3.36 23.61 -27.66
C THR A 235 2.24 24.65 -27.73
N GLU A 236 2.50 25.75 -28.45
CA GLU A 236 1.52 26.80 -28.80
C GLU A 236 0.47 26.35 -29.84
N GLN A 237 0.35 25.06 -30.13
CA GLN A 237 -0.69 24.51 -31.03
C GLN A 237 -1.52 23.45 -30.29
N PRO A 238 -2.87 23.54 -30.30
CA PRO A 238 -3.71 22.48 -29.75
C PRO A 238 -3.52 21.21 -30.58
N ALA A 239 -3.07 20.14 -29.95
CA ALA A 239 -2.79 18.91 -30.64
C ALA A 239 -4.05 18.32 -31.29
N GLN A 240 -3.96 18.00 -32.58
CA GLN A 240 -5.05 17.41 -33.35
C GLN A 240 -4.96 15.90 -33.15
N CYS A 241 -5.98 15.26 -32.59
CA CYS A 241 -5.96 13.84 -32.23
C CYS A 241 -6.06 12.94 -33.48
N GLU A 242 -5.03 13.01 -34.33
CA GLU A 242 -4.87 12.30 -35.59
C GLU A 242 -4.05 11.01 -35.41
N PRO A 243 -4.30 9.96 -36.21
CA PRO A 243 -3.59 8.70 -36.11
C PRO A 243 -2.06 8.87 -36.22
N GLY A 244 -1.33 8.48 -35.16
CA GLY A 244 0.13 8.56 -35.10
C GLY A 244 0.70 9.78 -34.37
N GLN A 245 -0.14 10.66 -33.81
CA GLN A 245 0.29 11.69 -32.86
C GLN A 245 0.25 11.17 -31.41
N GLU A 246 1.27 11.50 -30.62
CA GLU A 246 1.45 10.98 -29.26
C GLU A 246 0.80 11.85 -28.16
N ASP A 247 0.42 13.09 -28.47
CA ASP A 247 -0.10 14.06 -27.50
C ASP A 247 -1.53 14.52 -27.84
N CYS A 248 -2.56 14.10 -27.11
CA CYS A 248 -3.94 14.60 -27.24
C CYS A 248 -4.43 15.13 -25.89
N LEU A 249 -5.06 16.31 -25.84
CA LEU A 249 -5.60 16.84 -24.57
C LEU A 249 -6.94 16.19 -24.23
N ALA A 250 -7.12 15.80 -22.97
CA ALA A 250 -8.35 15.15 -22.49
C ALA A 250 -9.61 15.99 -22.75
N VAL A 251 -9.53 17.29 -22.50
CA VAL A 251 -10.63 18.24 -22.71
C VAL A 251 -10.95 18.42 -24.19
N THR A 252 -9.92 18.53 -25.05
CA THR A 252 -10.08 18.67 -26.50
C THR A 252 -10.67 17.39 -27.12
N TYR A 253 -10.32 16.23 -26.58
CA TYR A 253 -10.91 14.96 -27.00
C TYR A 253 -12.41 14.87 -26.67
N VAL A 254 -12.80 15.26 -25.45
CA VAL A 254 -14.20 15.30 -25.03
C VAL A 254 -15.01 16.21 -25.96
N ASP A 255 -14.51 17.42 -26.23
CA ASP A 255 -15.17 18.38 -27.12
C ASP A 255 -15.31 17.83 -28.55
N ALA A 256 -14.27 17.18 -29.08
CA ALA A 256 -14.29 16.61 -30.41
C ALA A 256 -15.27 15.43 -30.54
N VAL A 257 -15.36 14.55 -29.53
CA VAL A 257 -16.34 13.44 -29.53
C VAL A 257 -17.77 13.97 -29.45
N ASN A 258 -18.02 15.00 -28.65
CA ASN A 258 -19.33 15.64 -28.55
C ASN A 258 -19.74 16.32 -29.86
N GLN A 259 -18.80 16.97 -30.57
CA GLN A 259 -19.06 17.53 -31.90
C GLN A 259 -19.40 16.46 -32.95
N GLN A 260 -18.87 15.24 -32.81
CA GLN A 260 -19.21 14.11 -33.69
C GLN A 260 -20.54 13.44 -33.33
N GLN A 261 -21.20 13.88 -32.25
CA GLN A 261 -22.43 13.29 -31.74
C GLN A 261 -22.34 11.75 -31.62
N LEU A 262 -21.29 11.24 -30.98
CA LEU A 262 -21.07 9.80 -30.85
C LEU A 262 -22.33 9.11 -30.28
N CYS A 263 -22.82 8.11 -31.00
CA CYS A 263 -24.09 7.41 -30.71
C CYS A 263 -25.31 8.34 -30.65
N GLY A 264 -25.32 9.43 -31.42
CA GLY A 264 -26.37 10.45 -31.39
C GLY A 264 -26.34 11.35 -30.15
N HIS A 265 -25.23 11.40 -29.42
CA HIS A 265 -25.10 12.12 -28.15
C HIS A 265 -23.92 13.10 -28.12
N ASP A 266 -24.11 14.24 -27.49
CA ASP A 266 -23.15 15.34 -27.35
C ASP A 266 -22.87 15.73 -25.87
N ASP A 267 -23.26 14.85 -24.93
CA ASP A 267 -23.12 15.03 -23.49
C ASP A 267 -22.06 14.09 -22.86
N TRP A 268 -21.09 13.63 -23.64
CA TRP A 268 -19.99 12.79 -23.16
C TRP A 268 -19.06 13.58 -22.25
N ARG A 269 -18.60 12.93 -21.18
CA ARG A 269 -17.71 13.51 -20.17
C ARG A 269 -16.69 12.50 -19.67
N LEU A 270 -15.69 13.00 -18.94
CA LEU A 270 -14.83 12.14 -18.14
C LEU A 270 -15.65 11.48 -17.01
N PRO A 271 -15.39 10.21 -16.70
CA PRO A 271 -16.06 9.48 -15.63
C PRO A 271 -15.52 9.84 -14.24
N SER A 272 -16.32 9.72 -13.18
CA SER A 272 -15.81 9.68 -11.81
C SER A 272 -15.05 8.38 -11.51
N GLU A 273 -14.31 8.36 -10.41
CA GLU A 273 -13.64 7.15 -9.94
C GLU A 273 -14.66 6.01 -9.71
N ARG A 274 -15.78 6.30 -9.05
CA ARG A 274 -16.86 5.34 -8.84
C ARG A 274 -17.44 4.83 -10.16
N GLU A 275 -17.60 5.68 -11.16
CA GLU A 275 -18.16 5.30 -12.46
C GLU A 275 -17.24 4.33 -13.19
N LEU A 276 -15.94 4.61 -13.30
CA LEU A 276 -15.00 3.71 -13.98
C LEU A 276 -14.91 2.34 -13.30
N LYS A 277 -14.96 2.29 -11.96
CA LYS A 277 -14.99 1.02 -11.21
C LYS A 277 -16.19 0.15 -11.55
N THR A 278 -17.25 0.72 -12.11
CA THR A 278 -18.39 -0.09 -12.55
C THR A 278 -18.02 -0.96 -13.76
N LEU A 279 -17.06 -0.58 -14.61
CA LEU A 279 -16.69 -1.35 -15.81
C LEU A 279 -16.00 -2.70 -15.55
N LEU A 280 -15.63 -2.97 -14.30
CA LEU A 280 -14.85 -4.14 -13.90
C LEU A 280 -15.70 -5.41 -13.85
N ASP A 281 -15.17 -6.48 -14.44
CA ASP A 281 -15.73 -7.82 -14.44
C ASP A 281 -14.80 -8.80 -13.72
N TRP A 282 -15.25 -9.26 -12.55
CA TRP A 282 -14.49 -10.20 -11.70
C TRP A 282 -14.48 -11.65 -12.20
N SER A 283 -15.31 -11.95 -13.22
CA SER A 283 -15.27 -13.23 -13.93
C SER A 283 -14.23 -13.25 -15.05
N GLN A 284 -13.86 -12.09 -15.59
CA GLN A 284 -12.80 -11.92 -16.57
C GLN A 284 -11.54 -11.42 -15.86
N ARG A 285 -10.63 -12.34 -15.51
CA ARG A 285 -9.39 -12.02 -14.82
C ARG A 285 -8.25 -11.79 -15.80
N ASP A 286 -7.35 -10.87 -15.51
CA ASP A 286 -6.05 -10.87 -16.15
C ASP A 286 -5.28 -12.16 -15.73
N PRO A 287 -4.88 -13.03 -16.67
CA PRO A 287 -4.26 -14.32 -16.37
C PRO A 287 -2.89 -14.23 -15.68
N GLN A 288 -2.19 -13.09 -15.80
CA GLN A 288 -0.86 -12.88 -15.25
C GLN A 288 -0.91 -12.26 -13.84
N ARG A 289 -1.98 -11.52 -13.52
CA ARG A 289 -2.07 -10.69 -12.29
C ARG A 289 -3.20 -11.07 -11.34
N ASN A 290 -4.12 -11.94 -11.77
CA ASN A 290 -5.22 -12.51 -10.96
C ASN A 290 -6.17 -11.47 -10.33
N LEU A 291 -6.48 -10.42 -11.08
CA LEU A 291 -7.34 -9.32 -10.68
C LEU A 291 -8.40 -9.09 -11.78
N PRO A 292 -9.56 -8.49 -11.47
CA PRO A 292 -10.67 -8.34 -12.41
C PRO A 292 -10.25 -7.39 -13.54
N ALA A 293 -10.74 -7.60 -14.76
CA ALA A 293 -10.47 -6.73 -15.90
C ALA A 293 -11.74 -5.96 -16.28
N ILE A 294 -11.60 -4.86 -17.04
CA ILE A 294 -12.76 -4.29 -17.76
C ILE A 294 -13.34 -5.40 -18.65
N ASP A 295 -14.67 -5.53 -18.68
CA ASP A 295 -15.37 -6.53 -19.49
C ASP A 295 -14.91 -6.48 -20.96
N ARG A 296 -14.06 -7.42 -21.38
CA ARG A 296 -13.44 -7.40 -22.72
C ARG A 296 -14.40 -7.82 -23.82
N HIS A 297 -15.58 -8.34 -23.49
CA HIS A 297 -16.63 -8.61 -24.46
C HIS A 297 -17.36 -7.33 -24.84
N ALA A 298 -17.57 -6.42 -23.88
CA ALA A 298 -18.16 -5.11 -24.12
C ALA A 298 -17.12 -4.07 -24.59
N PHE A 299 -15.86 -4.22 -24.16
CA PHE A 299 -14.74 -3.31 -24.43
C PHE A 299 -13.50 -4.08 -24.90
N PRO A 300 -13.50 -4.57 -26.15
CA PRO A 300 -12.42 -5.43 -26.67
C PRO A 300 -11.05 -4.73 -26.76
N ASP A 301 -11.05 -3.39 -26.72
CA ASP A 301 -9.89 -2.51 -26.78
C ASP A 301 -9.33 -2.11 -25.41
N ALA A 302 -9.93 -2.58 -24.31
CA ALA A 302 -9.49 -2.22 -22.97
C ALA A 302 -8.09 -2.81 -22.65
N GLU A 303 -7.15 -1.95 -22.28
CA GLU A 303 -5.76 -2.29 -21.94
C GLU A 303 -5.45 -1.91 -20.48
N PRO A 304 -4.53 -2.63 -19.80
CA PRO A 304 -4.08 -2.26 -18.47
C PRO A 304 -3.29 -0.94 -18.49
N ALA A 305 -3.88 0.16 -18.02
CA ALA A 305 -3.29 1.49 -18.09
C ALA A 305 -3.91 2.48 -17.08
N PHE A 306 -3.32 3.66 -16.89
CA PHE A 306 -4.01 4.72 -16.15
C PHE A 306 -5.19 5.26 -16.97
N TYR A 307 -6.34 5.58 -16.34
CA TYR A 307 -7.45 6.25 -17.01
C TYR A 307 -7.78 7.59 -16.33
N TRP A 308 -8.00 8.65 -17.11
CA TRP A 308 -8.41 9.95 -16.58
C TRP A 308 -9.80 9.88 -15.93
N THR A 309 -10.00 10.65 -14.85
CA THR A 309 -11.31 10.79 -14.18
C THR A 309 -11.66 12.26 -13.96
N ALA A 310 -12.93 12.55 -13.75
CA ALA A 310 -13.41 13.86 -13.36
C ALA A 310 -13.25 14.14 -11.85
N THR A 311 -12.95 13.13 -11.03
CA THR A 311 -12.80 13.28 -9.58
C THR A 311 -11.47 13.95 -9.24
N SER A 312 -11.53 15.15 -8.65
CA SER A 312 -10.35 15.84 -8.09
C SER A 312 -10.28 15.66 -6.58
N ARG A 313 -9.13 15.18 -6.06
CA ARG A 313 -8.88 15.11 -4.61
C ARG A 313 -8.49 16.51 -4.13
N GLN A 314 -9.37 17.15 -3.37
CA GLN A 314 -9.40 18.59 -3.08
C GLN A 314 -8.11 19.18 -2.44
N ALA A 315 -7.20 18.34 -1.93
CA ALA A 315 -5.96 18.81 -1.31
C ALA A 315 -4.75 18.96 -2.26
N ARG A 316 -4.72 18.35 -3.46
CA ARG A 316 -3.50 18.33 -4.32
C ARG A 316 -3.70 18.24 -5.84
N GLY A 317 -4.85 18.65 -6.38
CA GLY A 317 -5.00 18.86 -7.84
C GLY A 317 -4.71 17.64 -8.73
N SER A 318 -5.01 16.41 -8.27
CA SER A 318 -4.82 15.19 -9.07
C SER A 318 -6.06 14.91 -9.95
N LEU A 319 -5.85 14.51 -11.21
CA LEU A 319 -6.89 14.38 -12.25
C LEU A 319 -7.09 12.94 -12.81
N ALA A 320 -6.27 11.95 -12.46
CA ALA A 320 -6.40 10.57 -12.97
C ALA A 320 -6.48 9.51 -11.87
N VAL A 321 -7.02 8.34 -12.22
CA VAL A 321 -7.02 7.13 -11.41
C VAL A 321 -6.40 5.99 -12.22
N ALA A 322 -5.55 5.18 -11.59
CA ALA A 322 -4.97 4.02 -12.26
C ALA A 322 -6.02 2.93 -12.50
N PHE A 323 -6.08 2.40 -13.73
CA PHE A 323 -6.70 1.10 -14.03
C PHE A 323 -5.63 0.20 -14.64
N ASP A 324 -4.50 0.05 -13.94
CA ASP A 324 -3.73 -1.17 -14.14
C ASP A 324 -4.50 -2.32 -13.48
N ASP A 325 -4.25 -3.54 -13.92
CA ASP A 325 -4.92 -4.72 -13.37
C ASP A 325 -4.50 -5.01 -11.91
N THR A 326 -4.18 -4.01 -11.06
CA THR A 326 -3.91 -4.18 -9.62
C THR A 326 -5.07 -3.80 -8.69
N HIS A 327 -6.15 -3.19 -9.18
CA HIS A 327 -7.33 -2.83 -8.38
C HIS A 327 -7.05 -2.17 -7.04
N ARG A 328 -6.01 -1.34 -6.99
CA ARG A 328 -5.87 -0.39 -5.90
C ARG A 328 -6.43 0.94 -6.36
N THR A 329 -7.53 1.36 -5.73
CA THR A 329 -7.48 2.71 -5.20
C THR A 329 -6.33 2.75 -4.20
N LEU A 330 -5.14 3.12 -4.64
CA LEU A 330 -4.23 3.77 -3.71
C LEU A 330 -4.88 5.12 -3.43
N PRO A 331 -5.00 5.54 -2.16
CA PRO A 331 -5.51 6.87 -1.84
C PRO A 331 -4.67 8.03 -2.45
N HIS A 332 -3.53 7.73 -3.12
CA HIS A 332 -2.66 8.72 -3.75
C HIS A 332 -2.00 8.25 -5.06
N VAL A 333 -2.74 7.73 -6.05
CA VAL A 333 -2.21 7.82 -7.43
C VAL A 333 -2.35 9.27 -7.88
N SER A 334 -1.28 10.05 -7.77
CA SER A 334 -1.16 11.35 -8.41
C SER A 334 -0.36 11.15 -9.69
N LEU A 335 -1.04 11.05 -10.84
CA LEU A 335 -0.35 11.30 -12.10
C LEU A 335 -0.11 12.80 -12.19
N SER A 336 1.16 13.21 -12.34
CA SER A 336 1.48 14.60 -12.68
C SER A 336 0.73 14.99 -13.97
N LEU A 337 0.29 16.25 -14.08
CA LEU A 337 -0.50 16.75 -15.23
C LEU A 337 0.18 16.55 -16.60
N GLY A 338 1.50 16.30 -16.62
CA GLY A 338 2.30 16.03 -17.81
C GLY A 338 2.54 14.55 -18.15
N MET A 339 1.88 13.59 -17.48
CA MET A 339 1.96 12.17 -17.85
C MET A 339 0.74 11.73 -18.68
N PRO A 340 0.93 10.93 -19.75
CA PRO A 340 -0.18 10.43 -20.54
C PRO A 340 -0.98 9.33 -19.82
N ALA A 341 -2.30 9.36 -19.95
CA ALA A 341 -3.21 8.30 -19.52
C ALA A 341 -4.30 8.03 -20.58
N ARG A 342 -4.97 6.89 -20.49
CA ARG A 342 -6.10 6.53 -21.36
C ARG A 342 -7.37 7.30 -20.95
N ILE A 343 -8.34 7.38 -21.85
CA ILE A 343 -9.67 7.94 -21.57
C ILE A 343 -10.71 6.97 -22.07
N ARG A 344 -11.77 6.75 -21.30
CA ARG A 344 -13.03 6.19 -21.81
C ARG A 344 -14.16 7.08 -21.34
N LEU A 345 -14.86 7.69 -22.30
CA LEU A 345 -15.90 8.65 -21.97
C LEU A 345 -17.16 7.94 -21.46
N VAL A 346 -17.88 8.65 -20.59
CA VAL A 346 -19.16 8.21 -20.04
C VAL A 346 -20.21 9.30 -20.23
N ARG A 347 -21.47 8.90 -20.31
CA ARG A 347 -22.63 9.77 -20.25
C ARG A 347 -23.73 9.14 -19.40
N GLY A 348 -24.73 9.93 -19.03
CA GLY A 348 -25.85 9.50 -18.17
C GLY A 348 -25.73 9.95 -16.71
N PRO A 349 -26.53 9.36 -15.79
CA PRO A 349 -26.67 9.82 -14.42
C PRO A 349 -25.36 9.72 -13.65
N SER A 350 -24.90 10.84 -13.09
CA SER A 350 -23.62 10.88 -12.35
C SER A 350 -23.67 10.03 -11.08
N LEU A 351 -22.68 9.17 -10.88
CA LEU A 351 -22.54 8.39 -9.64
C LEU A 351 -21.53 9.09 -8.70
N PRO A 352 -21.96 9.65 -7.55
CA PRO A 352 -21.09 10.38 -6.64
C PRO A 352 -20.16 9.43 -5.88
N ASP A 353 -18.90 9.81 -5.67
CA ASP A 353 -17.94 9.03 -4.89
C ASP A 353 -18.35 8.93 -3.40
N THR A 354 -17.92 7.86 -2.69
CA THR A 354 -18.13 7.73 -1.24
C THR A 354 -17.23 8.69 -0.44
N PRO A 355 -17.70 9.26 0.69
CA PRO A 355 -16.84 10.05 1.59
C PRO A 355 -15.68 9.22 2.17
N ASN A 356 -14.60 9.90 2.56
CA ASN A 356 -13.40 9.31 3.12
C ASN A 356 -13.68 8.73 4.53
N PRO A 357 -13.16 7.56 4.93
CA PRO A 357 -13.14 7.14 6.34
C PRO A 357 -12.42 8.14 7.27
N GLU A 358 -11.54 9.00 6.76
CA GLU A 358 -10.98 10.14 7.51
C GLU A 358 -11.98 11.31 7.67
N ASP A 359 -13.14 11.27 6.99
CA ASP A 359 -14.28 12.16 7.26
C ASP A 359 -15.16 11.63 8.42
N LEU A 360 -14.83 10.46 9.00
CA LEU A 360 -15.42 10.05 10.27
C LEU A 360 -14.83 10.94 11.37
N PRO A 361 -15.65 11.62 12.18
CA PRO A 361 -15.15 12.52 13.20
C PRO A 361 -14.40 11.73 14.26
N GLN A 362 -13.07 11.67 14.15
CA GLN A 362 -12.24 11.59 15.34
C GLN A 362 -12.52 12.87 16.12
N THR A 363 -13.02 12.77 17.35
CA THR A 363 -13.28 13.93 18.21
C THR A 363 -11.95 14.53 18.66
N ILE A 364 -11.20 15.12 17.73
CA ILE A 364 -10.09 16.01 18.02
C ILE A 364 -10.72 17.26 18.62
N PRO A 365 -10.38 17.65 19.86
CA PRO A 365 -10.91 18.88 20.43
C PRO A 365 -10.44 20.06 19.56
N PRO A 366 -11.32 21.01 19.21
CA PRO A 366 -11.03 22.12 18.29
C PRO A 366 -9.95 23.08 18.82
N TYR A 367 -9.63 22.97 20.11
CA TYR A 367 -8.63 23.78 20.79
C TYR A 367 -7.78 22.88 21.67
N ILE A 368 -6.51 22.71 21.31
CA ILE A 368 -5.61 21.79 22.02
C ILE A 368 -4.71 22.59 22.97
N PRO A 369 -4.88 22.46 24.30
CA PRO A 369 -4.08 23.23 25.25
C PRO A 369 -2.66 22.69 25.37
N VAL A 370 -1.67 23.58 25.31
CA VAL A 370 -0.23 23.25 25.42
C VAL A 370 0.44 24.01 26.56
N ASP A 371 1.50 23.44 27.10
CA ASP A 371 2.34 24.07 28.11
C ASP A 371 3.33 25.08 27.50
N ARG A 372 4.16 25.72 28.35
CA ARG A 372 5.15 26.70 27.88
C ARG A 372 6.24 26.11 26.98
N GLY A 373 6.46 24.80 27.03
CA GLY A 373 7.38 24.09 26.16
C GLY A 373 6.78 23.72 24.80
N GLY A 374 5.46 23.91 24.62
CA GLY A 374 4.74 23.51 23.42
C GLY A 374 4.29 22.05 23.42
N GLU A 375 4.33 21.37 24.57
CA GLU A 375 3.87 19.99 24.75
C GLU A 375 2.42 19.97 25.27
N LEU A 376 1.72 18.82 25.17
CA LEU A 376 0.35 18.69 25.69
C LEU A 376 0.26 19.11 27.17
N ALA A 377 -0.64 20.03 27.47
CA ALA A 377 -0.92 20.39 28.85
C ALA A 377 -1.50 19.18 29.59
N LYS A 378 -1.00 18.92 30.80
CA LYS A 378 -1.55 17.85 31.65
C LYS A 378 -3.02 18.14 31.97
N PRO A 379 -3.90 17.13 32.01
CA PRO A 379 -5.29 17.31 32.43
C PRO A 379 -5.38 18.06 33.77
N GLY A 380 -6.11 19.18 33.79
CA GLY A 380 -6.30 20.02 34.98
C GLY A 380 -5.19 21.04 35.27
N ALA A 381 -4.13 21.13 34.44
CA ALA A 381 -3.15 22.20 34.53
C ALA A 381 -3.59 23.45 33.75
N ASP A 382 -3.19 24.64 34.22
CA ASP A 382 -3.32 25.88 33.45
C ASP A 382 -2.50 25.76 32.15
N ALA A 383 -3.17 25.69 31.00
CA ALA A 383 -2.50 25.75 29.71
C ALA A 383 -1.84 27.13 29.50
N ALA A 384 -0.67 27.14 28.86
CA ALA A 384 0.03 28.37 28.53
C ALA A 384 -0.43 28.93 27.19
N CYS A 385 -0.70 28.06 26.22
CA CYS A 385 -1.20 28.41 24.90
C CYS A 385 -2.22 27.38 24.40
N VAL A 386 -2.81 27.68 23.25
CA VAL A 386 -3.77 26.82 22.56
C VAL A 386 -3.35 26.69 21.10
N ASP A 387 -3.30 25.45 20.61
CA ASP A 387 -3.02 25.13 19.22
C ASP A 387 -4.34 24.74 18.50
N ASP A 388 -4.63 25.42 17.38
CA ASP A 388 -5.82 25.25 16.54
C ASP A 388 -5.46 24.42 15.29
N GLY A 389 -5.43 23.11 15.47
CA GLY A 389 -4.80 22.16 14.56
C GLY A 389 -5.69 21.56 13.46
N GLU A 390 -7.02 21.69 13.53
CA GLU A 390 -7.98 21.32 12.46
C GLU A 390 -9.43 21.72 12.87
N HIS A 391 -9.94 22.83 12.28
CA HIS A 391 -11.24 23.53 12.43
C HIS A 391 -11.62 24.11 13.81
N PRO A 392 -12.00 25.41 13.89
CA PRO A 392 -13.01 26.09 13.05
C PRO A 392 -12.45 27.23 12.19
N ASP A 393 -13.27 27.77 11.27
CA ASP A 393 -12.95 28.75 10.19
C ASP A 393 -12.31 30.09 10.63
N ALA A 394 -11.88 30.22 11.89
CA ALA A 394 -11.39 31.44 12.50
C ALA A 394 -9.86 31.59 12.51
N PHE A 395 -9.08 30.53 12.77
CA PHE A 395 -7.62 30.61 12.98
C PHE A 395 -6.84 29.37 12.52
N LEU A 396 -6.83 29.09 11.21
CA LEU A 396 -6.07 27.95 10.67
C LEU A 396 -4.55 28.14 10.84
N ASN A 397 -3.87 27.08 11.31
CA ASN A 397 -2.41 26.98 11.43
C ASN A 397 -1.77 28.04 12.33
N VAL A 398 -2.41 28.38 13.45
CA VAL A 398 -1.82 29.29 14.44
C VAL A 398 -1.73 28.65 15.81
N VAL A 399 -0.76 29.13 16.59
CA VAL A 399 -0.77 28.97 18.04
C VAL A 399 -1.22 30.29 18.65
N LEU A 400 -2.18 30.22 19.58
CA LEU A 400 -2.73 31.35 20.29
C LEU A 400 -2.13 31.41 21.69
N TRP A 401 -1.55 32.54 22.04
CA TRP A 401 -1.11 32.85 23.38
C TRP A 401 -1.95 34.00 23.93
N GLN A 402 -2.49 33.83 25.13
CA GLN A 402 -3.14 34.91 25.85
C GLN A 402 -2.38 35.18 27.15
N ALA A 403 -1.93 36.42 27.34
CA ALA A 403 -1.42 36.83 28.64
C ALA A 403 -2.56 36.78 29.67
N ARG A 404 -2.30 36.31 30.90
CA ARG A 404 -3.28 36.39 31.99
C ARG A 404 -3.83 37.83 32.06
N PRO A 405 -5.15 38.03 32.23
CA PRO A 405 -5.77 39.35 32.16
C PRO A 405 -5.06 40.35 33.07
N ARG A 406 -4.23 41.18 32.47
CA ARG A 406 -3.68 42.40 33.04
C ARG A 406 -3.93 43.43 31.97
N ASP A 407 -4.53 44.53 32.35
CA ASP A 407 -4.80 45.67 31.48
C ASP A 407 -3.49 46.20 30.88
N ILE A 408 -3.10 45.71 29.70
CA ILE A 408 -1.84 46.10 29.05
C ILE A 408 -2.06 47.42 28.34
N GLN A 409 -1.22 48.41 28.66
CA GLN A 409 -1.17 49.71 27.97
C GLN A 409 -0.32 49.62 26.70
N ALA A 410 -0.56 50.52 25.74
CA ALA A 410 0.12 50.52 24.43
C ALA A 410 1.67 50.44 24.54
N GLY A 411 2.27 51.18 25.48
CA GLY A 411 3.72 51.22 25.69
C GLY A 411 4.34 49.91 26.21
N GLN A 412 3.53 48.94 26.66
CA GLN A 412 3.98 47.67 27.22
C GLN A 412 3.92 46.52 26.21
N LEU A 413 3.27 46.71 25.06
CA LEU A 413 3.05 45.67 24.05
C LEU A 413 4.35 45.09 23.49
N SER A 414 5.27 45.97 23.07
CA SER A 414 6.54 45.56 22.46
C SER A 414 7.42 44.79 23.44
N ALA A 415 7.46 45.19 24.70
CA ALA A 415 8.22 44.49 25.74
C ALA A 415 7.65 43.10 26.03
N ALA A 416 6.32 42.97 26.15
CA ALA A 416 5.66 41.70 26.42
C ALA A 416 5.83 40.69 25.27
N LEU A 417 5.67 41.14 24.02
CA LEU A 417 5.92 40.29 22.84
C LEU A 417 7.40 39.93 22.71
N GLY A 418 8.31 40.88 22.99
CA GLY A 418 9.75 40.64 22.98
C GLY A 418 10.19 39.60 24.00
N GLU A 419 9.64 39.62 25.20
CA GLU A 419 9.90 38.61 26.24
C GLU A 419 9.42 37.22 25.80
N ALA A 420 8.17 37.12 25.32
CA ALA A 420 7.60 35.86 24.85
C ALA A 420 8.43 35.23 23.72
N ASN A 421 8.92 36.06 22.80
CA ASN A 421 9.79 35.62 21.70
C ASN A 421 11.18 35.18 22.16
N ALA A 422 11.79 35.93 23.08
CA ALA A 422 13.12 35.59 23.61
C ALA A 422 13.12 34.28 24.40
N GLN A 423 12.03 33.98 25.11
CA GLN A 423 11.86 32.78 25.93
C GLN A 423 11.21 31.61 25.17
N ALA A 424 10.91 31.78 23.87
CA ALA A 424 10.27 30.77 23.02
C ALA A 424 8.97 30.18 23.61
N TRP A 425 8.07 31.03 24.12
CA TRP A 425 6.86 30.55 24.79
C TRP A 425 6.01 29.68 23.87
N CYS A 426 5.60 28.52 24.39
CA CYS A 426 4.80 27.50 23.70
C CYS A 426 5.46 27.01 22.40
N GLY A 427 6.80 27.00 22.39
CA GLY A 427 7.61 26.60 21.24
C GLY A 427 7.70 27.64 20.13
N GLN A 428 7.08 28.83 20.27
CA GLN A 428 7.04 29.87 19.24
C GLN A 428 7.97 31.04 19.55
N ARG A 429 8.52 31.69 18.53
CA ARG A 429 9.49 32.81 18.65
C ARG A 429 9.10 34.07 17.87
N ASP A 430 7.92 34.07 17.27
CA ASP A 430 7.43 35.09 16.35
C ASP A 430 6.04 35.62 16.74
N TRP A 431 5.76 35.64 18.04
CA TRP A 431 4.53 36.19 18.61
C TRP A 431 4.27 37.61 18.12
N SER A 432 3.04 37.81 17.64
CA SER A 432 2.63 39.09 17.07
C SER A 432 1.14 39.36 17.34
N LEU A 433 0.72 40.63 17.27
CA LEU A 433 -0.69 40.98 17.46
C LEU A 433 -1.56 40.42 16.32
N PRO A 434 -2.78 39.92 16.58
CA PRO A 434 -3.69 39.48 15.52
C PRO A 434 -4.07 40.63 14.57
N SER A 435 -4.47 40.31 13.34
CA SER A 435 -5.15 41.30 12.50
C SER A 435 -6.50 41.69 13.13
N ALA A 436 -7.07 42.83 12.73
CA ALA A 436 -8.41 43.21 13.15
C ALA A 436 -9.48 42.14 12.84
N ALA A 437 -9.38 41.47 11.69
CA ALA A 437 -10.31 40.40 11.32
C ALA A 437 -10.18 39.19 12.24
N ASP A 438 -8.92 38.79 12.51
CA ASP A 438 -8.59 37.72 13.44
C ASP A 438 -9.07 38.04 14.86
N GLY A 439 -8.75 39.24 15.37
CA GLY A 439 -9.20 39.68 16.68
C GLY A 439 -10.72 39.76 16.82
N GLY A 440 -11.41 40.22 15.77
CA GLY A 440 -12.88 40.28 15.75
C GLY A 440 -13.51 38.89 15.82
N ARG A 441 -12.97 37.92 15.08
CA ARG A 441 -13.42 36.52 15.14
C ARG A 441 -13.20 35.90 16.52
N TRP A 442 -12.07 36.19 17.16
CA TRP A 442 -11.76 35.69 18.50
C TRP A 442 -12.79 36.20 19.52
N LEU A 443 -13.11 37.50 19.46
CA LEU A 443 -14.14 38.12 20.31
C LEU A 443 -15.53 37.53 20.05
N GLN A 444 -15.88 37.23 18.80
CA GLN A 444 -17.15 36.59 18.43
C GLN A 444 -17.27 35.18 18.99
N LEU A 445 -16.25 34.32 18.84
CA LEU A 445 -16.25 32.96 19.40
C LEU A 445 -16.40 32.96 20.91
N ARG A 446 -15.75 33.92 21.59
CA ARG A 446 -15.93 34.14 23.02
C ARG A 446 -17.38 34.52 23.36
N LEU A 447 -18.01 35.42 22.60
CA LEU A 447 -19.37 35.90 22.85
C LEU A 447 -20.45 34.86 22.53
N ALA A 448 -20.22 34.01 21.53
CA ALA A 448 -21.11 32.93 21.14
C ALA A 448 -21.22 31.82 22.20
N GLY A 449 -20.35 31.84 23.22
CA GLY A 449 -20.40 30.88 24.33
C GLY A 449 -19.94 29.49 23.92
N ASP A 450 -19.01 29.36 22.98
CA ASP A 450 -18.44 28.07 22.61
C ASP A 450 -17.82 27.38 23.85
N ALA A 451 -18.26 26.15 24.14
CA ALA A 451 -17.85 25.43 25.36
C ALA A 451 -16.40 24.94 25.28
N ALA A 452 -15.93 24.53 24.10
CA ALA A 452 -14.57 24.08 23.89
C ALA A 452 -13.58 25.25 23.96
N PHE A 453 -13.94 26.40 23.37
CA PHE A 453 -13.17 27.64 23.46
C PHE A 453 -13.05 28.11 24.91
N ARG A 454 -14.16 28.11 25.66
CA ARG A 454 -14.16 28.49 27.09
C ARG A 454 -13.29 27.55 27.93
N ALA A 455 -13.27 26.27 27.61
CA ALA A 455 -12.43 25.28 28.29
C ALA A 455 -10.94 25.47 27.97
N ALA A 456 -10.60 25.84 26.73
CA ALA A 456 -9.21 26.07 26.30
C ALA A 456 -8.65 27.42 26.76
N PHE A 457 -9.52 28.43 26.93
CA PHE A 457 -9.15 29.77 27.40
C PHE A 457 -9.93 30.18 28.68
N PRO A 458 -9.74 29.50 29.81
CA PRO A 458 -10.50 29.81 31.04
C PRO A 458 -10.23 31.23 31.55
N ALA A 459 -9.03 31.76 31.32
CA ALA A 459 -8.65 33.13 31.65
C ALA A 459 -9.26 34.20 30.70
N ALA A 460 -9.79 33.81 29.54
CA ALA A 460 -10.43 34.72 28.58
C ALA A 460 -11.86 35.12 28.98
N ALA A 461 -12.46 34.46 29.96
CA ALA A 461 -13.87 34.61 30.28
C ALA A 461 -14.29 36.08 30.56
N ALA A 462 -13.40 36.92 31.08
CA ALA A 462 -13.66 38.33 31.39
C ALA A 462 -13.22 39.34 30.31
N THR A 463 -12.64 38.89 29.19
CA THR A 463 -12.07 39.80 28.18
C THR A 463 -13.15 40.40 27.28
N THR A 464 -13.20 41.73 27.16
CA THR A 464 -14.16 42.48 26.31
C THR A 464 -13.49 43.37 25.25
N ALA A 465 -12.17 43.53 25.32
CA ALA A 465 -11.36 44.29 24.38
C ALA A 465 -9.95 43.69 24.26
N ILE A 466 -9.38 43.70 23.06
CA ILE A 466 -8.05 43.15 22.76
C ILE A 466 -7.23 44.10 21.89
N TRP A 467 -5.91 43.98 21.97
CA TRP A 467 -5.00 44.63 21.05
C TRP A 467 -4.94 43.89 19.70
N VAL A 468 -5.07 44.63 18.60
CA VAL A 468 -5.00 44.13 17.21
C VAL A 468 -4.11 45.04 16.36
N ARG A 469 -3.70 44.56 15.18
CA ARG A 469 -3.16 45.41 14.11
C ARG A 469 -4.26 45.79 13.14
N ASP A 470 -4.37 47.08 12.85
CA ASP A 470 -5.20 47.58 11.76
C ASP A 470 -4.54 47.33 10.38
N GLN A 471 -5.22 47.73 9.30
CA GLN A 471 -4.73 47.53 7.92
C GLN A 471 -3.41 48.25 7.63
N ALA A 472 -3.07 49.29 8.39
CA ALA A 472 -1.80 50.00 8.28
C ALA A 472 -0.69 49.38 9.16
N GLY A 473 -0.98 48.28 9.85
CA GLY A 473 -0.05 47.62 10.77
C GLY A 473 0.06 48.31 12.14
N THR A 474 -0.79 49.29 12.43
CA THR A 474 -0.76 50.04 13.69
C THR A 474 -1.51 49.28 14.78
N ALA A 475 -0.97 49.25 16.00
CA ALA A 475 -1.63 48.64 17.15
C ALA A 475 -2.84 49.47 17.60
N ARG A 476 -4.02 48.86 17.65
CA ARG A 476 -5.29 49.47 18.05
C ARG A 476 -6.03 48.54 19.02
N ILE A 477 -6.93 49.10 19.83
CA ILE A 477 -7.83 48.29 20.66
C ILE A 477 -9.08 47.99 19.86
N LEU A 478 -9.46 46.71 19.75
CA LEU A 478 -10.72 46.26 19.20
C LEU A 478 -11.65 45.80 20.32
N ARG A 479 -12.86 46.34 20.36
CA ARG A 479 -13.91 45.99 21.34
C ARG A 479 -14.88 44.95 20.78
N ALA A 480 -15.59 44.27 21.69
CA ALA A 480 -16.63 43.28 21.39
C ALA A 480 -17.76 43.79 20.48
N ASP A 481 -18.04 45.09 20.47
CA ASP A 481 -19.02 45.76 19.60
C ASP A 481 -18.48 46.13 18.21
N GLY A 482 -17.22 45.75 17.91
CA GLY A 482 -16.53 46.04 16.66
C GLY A 482 -15.92 47.44 16.57
N GLN A 483 -16.02 48.27 17.62
CA GLN A 483 -15.44 49.61 17.63
C GLN A 483 -13.94 49.60 17.98
N TYR A 484 -13.20 50.54 17.39
CA TYR A 484 -11.78 50.77 17.71
C TYR A 484 -11.61 51.85 18.77
N ALA A 485 -10.56 51.71 19.58
CA ALA A 485 -10.05 52.76 20.44
C ALA A 485 -8.52 52.90 20.31
N ASP A 486 -8.03 54.13 20.45
CA ASP A 486 -6.61 54.48 20.27
C ASP A 486 -5.80 54.41 21.57
N ALA A 487 -6.48 54.38 22.71
CA ALA A 487 -5.87 54.31 24.04
C ALA A 487 -6.83 53.62 25.03
N GLY A 488 -6.24 52.98 26.04
CA GLY A 488 -6.99 52.31 27.11
C GLY A 488 -6.39 50.96 27.49
N ALA A 489 -7.02 50.35 28.49
CA ALA A 489 -6.74 48.99 28.92
C ALA A 489 -7.39 47.97 27.99
N ALA A 490 -6.62 46.99 27.52
CA ALA A 490 -7.12 45.84 26.76
C ALA A 490 -6.25 44.60 27.00
N ALA A 491 -6.80 43.41 26.74
CA ALA A 491 -6.05 42.17 26.86
C ALA A 491 -5.06 41.99 25.71
N LEU A 492 -3.92 41.35 26.00
CA LEU A 492 -2.95 40.94 24.98
C LEU A 492 -3.28 39.52 24.53
N LEU A 493 -3.79 39.43 23.30
CA LEU A 493 -3.82 38.21 22.51
C LEU A 493 -2.65 38.28 21.52
N ALA A 494 -1.82 37.26 21.49
CA ALA A 494 -0.77 37.12 20.50
C ALA A 494 -1.00 35.86 19.68
N ILE A 495 -0.68 35.96 18.40
CA ILE A 495 -0.73 34.87 17.44
C ILE A 495 0.67 34.63 16.89
N SER A 496 1.02 33.36 16.76
CA SER A 496 2.13 32.90 15.94
C SER A 496 1.54 32.04 14.84
N LYS A 497 1.79 32.42 13.58
CA LYS A 497 1.42 31.58 12.44
C LYS A 497 2.49 30.52 12.35
N ARG A 498 2.13 29.25 12.18
CA ARG A 498 3.16 28.26 11.85
C ARG A 498 3.78 28.68 10.52
N PRO A 499 5.07 29.03 10.48
CA PRO A 499 5.68 29.36 9.20
C PRO A 499 5.66 28.08 8.36
N ALA A 500 5.23 28.18 7.10
CA ALA A 500 5.75 27.26 6.09
C ALA A 500 7.27 27.43 6.17
N ARG A 501 8.01 26.33 6.38
CA ARG A 501 9.48 26.38 6.45
C ARG A 501 9.93 27.13 5.20
N PRO A 502 10.55 28.33 5.32
CA PRO A 502 10.96 29.05 4.14
C PRO A 502 11.94 28.14 3.38
N PRO A 503 11.84 28.06 2.04
CA PRO A 503 12.86 27.35 1.27
C PRO A 503 14.21 27.91 1.70
N MET A 504 15.09 27.02 2.15
CA MET A 504 16.44 27.42 2.55
C MET A 504 17.08 28.06 1.31
N PRO A 505 17.62 29.28 1.42
CA PRO A 505 18.34 29.86 0.29
C PRO A 505 19.50 28.94 -0.06
N ASP A 506 19.63 28.63 -1.35
CA ASP A 506 20.78 27.91 -1.87
C ASP A 506 22.07 28.61 -1.44
N SER A 507 23.11 27.85 -1.10
CA SER A 507 24.41 28.47 -0.90
C SER A 507 24.95 29.02 -2.23
N ASP A 508 25.63 30.16 -2.19
CA ASP A 508 26.35 30.71 -3.36
C ASP A 508 27.73 30.04 -3.60
N ASP A 509 27.95 28.83 -3.07
CA ASP A 509 29.26 28.16 -3.16
C ASP A 509 29.57 27.74 -4.61
N ALA A 510 30.63 28.32 -5.17
CA ALA A 510 31.12 27.95 -6.49
C ALA A 510 31.75 26.54 -6.49
N PRO A 511 31.70 25.81 -7.62
CA PRO A 511 32.44 24.57 -7.77
C PRO A 511 33.94 24.75 -7.47
N PRO A 512 34.59 23.75 -6.86
CA PRO A 512 36.02 23.81 -6.54
C PRO A 512 36.85 23.91 -7.82
N ASP A 513 37.96 24.66 -7.75
CA ASP A 513 38.90 24.73 -8.86
C ASP A 513 39.69 23.43 -9.05
N ALA A 514 40.36 23.31 -10.20
CA ALA A 514 41.12 22.11 -10.57
C ALA A 514 42.27 21.80 -9.59
N ALA A 515 42.88 22.82 -8.98
CA ALA A 515 43.96 22.64 -8.02
C ALA A 515 43.44 22.02 -6.71
N THR A 516 42.29 22.49 -6.23
CA THR A 516 41.60 21.96 -5.05
C THR A 516 41.19 20.50 -5.27
N LEU A 517 40.57 20.21 -6.42
CA LEU A 517 40.19 18.85 -6.80
C LEU A 517 41.40 17.91 -6.88
N ALA A 518 42.51 18.35 -7.49
CA ALA A 518 43.74 17.57 -7.54
C ALA A 518 44.31 17.29 -6.14
N GLY A 519 44.26 18.28 -5.24
CA GLY A 519 44.66 18.13 -3.83
C GLY A 519 43.82 17.09 -3.09
N TRP A 520 42.50 17.17 -3.18
CA TRP A 520 41.59 16.17 -2.58
C TRP A 520 41.80 14.79 -3.17
N ARG A 521 41.97 14.67 -4.49
CA ARG A 521 42.24 13.39 -5.16
C ARG A 521 43.46 12.69 -4.57
N GLN A 522 44.58 13.43 -4.42
CA GLN A 522 45.80 12.89 -3.81
C GLN A 522 45.62 12.51 -2.34
N GLN A 523 44.87 13.30 -1.58
CA GLN A 523 44.57 12.98 -0.17
C GLN A 523 43.76 11.70 -0.05
N TYR A 524 42.66 11.57 -0.80
CA TYR A 524 41.79 10.40 -0.74
C TYR A 524 42.47 9.11 -1.23
N LEU A 525 43.36 9.20 -2.23
CA LEU A 525 44.15 8.07 -2.73
C LEU A 525 45.13 7.50 -1.70
N ARG A 526 45.44 8.24 -0.62
CA ARG A 526 46.20 7.71 0.53
C ARG A 526 45.32 6.93 1.51
N TYR A 527 44.29 6.26 0.98
CA TYR A 527 43.44 5.36 1.74
C TYR A 527 44.28 4.27 2.42
N ARG A 528 44.00 4.01 3.71
CA ARG A 528 44.63 2.97 4.51
C ARG A 528 43.62 1.86 4.77
N PRO A 529 43.68 0.73 4.02
CA PRO A 529 42.72 -0.36 4.14
C PRO A 529 42.56 -0.87 5.57
N GLY A 530 41.31 -1.06 6.00
CA GLY A 530 40.98 -1.61 7.31
C GLY A 530 41.10 -0.64 8.50
N GLN A 531 41.61 0.58 8.31
CA GLN A 531 41.65 1.58 9.38
C GLN A 531 40.29 2.26 9.56
N ALA A 532 39.84 2.38 10.81
CA ALA A 532 38.58 3.04 11.16
C ALA A 532 38.59 4.55 10.90
N ALA A 533 39.76 5.20 10.90
CA ALA A 533 39.92 6.61 10.57
C ALA A 533 40.97 6.77 9.48
N GLN A 534 40.79 7.78 8.62
CA GLN A 534 41.70 8.07 7.51
C GLN A 534 42.40 9.41 7.75
N PRO A 535 43.54 9.44 8.48
CA PRO A 535 44.16 10.69 8.92
C PRO A 535 44.74 11.54 7.77
N ASP A 536 44.96 10.94 6.60
CA ASP A 536 45.48 11.62 5.42
C ASP A 536 44.38 12.29 4.57
N TRP A 537 43.11 12.05 4.90
CA TRP A 537 41.94 12.60 4.23
C TRP A 537 41.53 13.94 4.87
N PRO A 538 40.78 14.79 4.14
CA PRO A 538 40.09 15.93 4.75
C PRO A 538 39.28 15.51 5.97
N ALA A 539 39.27 16.31 7.04
CA ALA A 539 38.47 16.02 8.21
C ALA A 539 36.97 16.08 7.88
N PRO A 540 36.15 15.10 8.32
CA PRO A 540 34.71 15.13 8.11
C PRO A 540 34.00 16.09 9.09
N THR A 541 32.79 16.52 8.74
CA THR A 541 31.92 17.30 9.63
C THR A 541 30.99 16.37 10.40
N LEU A 542 31.34 16.08 11.67
CA LEU A 542 30.59 15.17 12.54
C LEU A 542 29.93 15.88 13.72
N ASP A 543 28.64 15.59 13.92
CA ASP A 543 27.87 15.94 15.09
C ASP A 543 28.32 15.13 16.32
N ALA A 544 28.06 15.66 17.51
CA ALA A 544 28.45 15.02 18.76
C ALA A 544 27.96 13.56 18.85
N ASP A 545 26.69 13.31 18.47
CA ASP A 545 26.06 11.99 18.52
C ASP A 545 26.63 10.98 17.51
N ALA A 546 27.21 11.48 16.41
CA ALA A 546 27.82 10.66 15.37
C ALA A 546 29.28 10.28 15.66
N ARG A 547 29.99 11.00 16.55
CA ARG A 547 31.43 10.77 16.83
C ARG A 547 31.69 9.43 17.49
N ASN A 548 30.84 9.01 18.41
CA ASN A 548 31.03 7.75 19.11
C ASN A 548 30.78 6.59 18.14
N GLY A 549 31.75 5.69 17.96
CA GLY A 549 31.64 4.56 17.03
C GLY A 549 31.78 4.93 15.55
N PHE A 550 32.15 6.17 15.22
CA PHE A 550 32.41 6.60 13.85
C PHE A 550 33.52 5.77 13.18
N ARG A 551 33.31 5.42 11.92
CA ARG A 551 34.32 4.84 11.03
C ARG A 551 34.27 5.58 9.69
N ASP A 552 35.41 6.01 9.16
CA ASP A 552 35.48 6.57 7.82
C ASP A 552 35.01 5.56 6.76
N LEU A 553 34.65 6.08 5.59
CA LEU A 553 34.30 5.27 4.43
C LEU A 553 35.47 4.36 4.03
N GLY A 554 35.16 3.20 3.46
CA GLY A 554 36.20 2.25 3.05
C GLY A 554 35.70 1.09 2.22
N LEU A 555 36.64 0.22 1.85
CA LEU A 555 36.38 -1.05 1.18
C LEU A 555 35.75 -2.05 2.16
N LEU A 556 34.76 -2.81 1.68
CA LEU A 556 34.18 -3.92 2.45
C LEU A 556 35.26 -4.95 2.79
N PRO A 557 35.33 -5.42 4.06
CA PRO A 557 36.26 -6.47 4.43
C PRO A 557 35.86 -7.82 3.80
N ALA A 558 36.69 -8.85 3.98
CA ALA A 558 36.33 -10.23 3.65
C ALA A 558 34.97 -10.61 4.29
N MET A 559 34.15 -11.40 3.58
CA MET A 559 32.79 -11.71 4.02
C MET A 559 32.83 -12.59 5.28
N PRO A 560 32.21 -12.19 6.40
CA PRO A 560 32.15 -13.02 7.59
C PRO A 560 31.18 -14.19 7.41
N PHE A 561 31.67 -15.42 7.62
CA PHE A 561 30.84 -16.62 7.80
C PHE A 561 30.88 -17.04 9.27
N PRO A 562 29.72 -17.21 9.94
CA PRO A 562 29.67 -17.66 11.33
C PRO A 562 30.32 -19.04 11.53
N ALA A 563 30.88 -19.28 12.72
CA ALA A 563 31.53 -20.56 13.03
C ALA A 563 30.56 -21.76 12.99
N ASP A 564 29.30 -21.53 13.33
CA ASP A 564 28.19 -22.48 13.27
C ASP A 564 27.54 -22.57 11.88
N ASN A 565 27.91 -21.70 10.95
CA ASN A 565 27.50 -21.77 9.55
C ASN A 565 28.65 -21.43 8.58
N PRO A 566 29.71 -22.26 8.52
CA PRO A 566 30.86 -22.01 7.66
C PRO A 566 30.48 -22.16 6.19
N TYR A 567 31.18 -21.41 5.33
CA TYR A 567 31.03 -21.50 3.88
C TYR A 567 31.46 -22.87 3.36
N THR A 568 30.63 -23.47 2.49
CA THR A 568 31.03 -24.53 1.57
C THR A 568 30.37 -24.30 0.20
N PRO A 569 31.01 -24.69 -0.92
CA PRO A 569 30.38 -24.58 -2.24
C PRO A 569 29.05 -25.34 -2.33
N ALA A 570 28.96 -26.52 -1.73
CA ALA A 570 27.74 -27.33 -1.72
C ALA A 570 26.59 -26.65 -0.97
N LYS A 571 26.87 -26.00 0.16
CA LYS A 571 25.86 -25.25 0.93
C LYS A 571 25.40 -23.99 0.20
N ALA A 572 26.33 -23.26 -0.44
CA ALA A 572 25.99 -22.12 -1.27
C ALA A 572 25.09 -22.51 -2.46
N ALA A 573 25.40 -23.62 -3.15
CA ALA A 573 24.58 -24.12 -4.26
C ALA A 573 23.20 -24.59 -3.80
N LEU A 574 23.10 -25.24 -2.64
CA LEU A 574 21.80 -25.59 -2.05
C LEU A 574 20.99 -24.34 -1.70
N GLY A 575 21.63 -23.34 -1.07
CA GLY A 575 21.01 -22.06 -0.76
C GLY A 575 20.50 -21.31 -1.99
N GLU A 576 21.30 -21.27 -3.05
CA GLU A 576 20.90 -20.69 -4.34
C GLU A 576 19.65 -21.39 -4.87
N LYS A 577 19.65 -22.72 -4.92
CA LYS A 577 18.48 -23.48 -5.40
C LYS A 577 17.23 -23.15 -4.59
N LEU A 578 17.34 -23.09 -3.25
CA LEU A 578 16.22 -22.76 -2.35
C LEU A 578 15.73 -21.31 -2.56
N PHE A 579 16.65 -20.36 -2.77
CA PHE A 579 16.32 -18.94 -2.94
C PHE A 579 15.40 -18.68 -4.15
N PHE A 580 15.51 -19.50 -5.19
CA PHE A 580 14.68 -19.45 -6.39
C PHE A 580 13.53 -20.47 -6.39
N ASP A 581 13.33 -21.25 -5.31
CA ASP A 581 12.32 -22.31 -5.28
C ASP A 581 10.99 -21.83 -4.67
N ALA A 582 9.99 -21.71 -5.54
CA ALA A 582 8.66 -21.30 -5.14
C ALA A 582 7.94 -22.30 -4.21
N ARG A 583 8.38 -23.56 -4.11
CA ARG A 583 7.79 -24.57 -3.19
C ARG A 583 7.91 -24.19 -1.71
N LEU A 584 8.78 -23.23 -1.39
CA LEU A 584 8.85 -22.64 -0.06
C LEU A 584 7.59 -21.83 0.30
N SER A 585 6.82 -21.34 -0.68
CA SER A 585 5.54 -20.68 -0.43
C SER A 585 4.36 -21.66 -0.39
N ARG A 586 3.25 -21.23 0.21
CA ARG A 586 2.05 -22.06 0.35
C ARG A 586 1.46 -22.46 -0.99
N ASN A 587 1.34 -21.50 -1.90
CA ASN A 587 0.79 -21.68 -3.24
C ASN A 587 1.80 -22.13 -4.29
N ASN A 588 3.06 -22.41 -3.92
CA ASN A 588 4.15 -22.77 -4.83
C ASN A 588 4.44 -21.74 -5.95
N ARG A 589 4.16 -20.45 -5.73
CA ARG A 589 4.34 -19.37 -6.73
C ARG A 589 5.33 -18.27 -6.33
N ILE A 590 5.76 -18.22 -5.06
CA ILE A 590 6.59 -17.13 -4.53
C ILE A 590 7.89 -17.73 -4.01
N ALA A 591 9.02 -17.19 -4.46
CA ALA A 591 10.35 -17.50 -3.96
C ALA A 591 10.99 -16.23 -3.36
N CYS A 592 12.15 -16.35 -2.72
CA CYS A 592 12.90 -15.19 -2.25
C CYS A 592 13.21 -14.23 -3.42
N ALA A 593 13.59 -14.79 -4.56
CA ALA A 593 13.84 -14.06 -5.81
C ALA A 593 12.63 -13.33 -6.39
N SER A 594 11.40 -13.64 -5.98
CA SER A 594 10.19 -12.93 -6.44
C SER A 594 10.13 -11.48 -5.93
N CYS A 595 10.80 -11.19 -4.80
CA CYS A 595 10.92 -9.85 -4.22
C CYS A 595 12.38 -9.35 -4.20
N HIS A 596 13.36 -10.24 -4.34
CA HIS A 596 14.78 -9.92 -4.38
C HIS A 596 15.38 -10.29 -5.74
N ASP A 597 14.93 -9.61 -6.78
CA ASP A 597 15.23 -9.94 -8.17
C ASP A 597 16.66 -9.53 -8.55
N PRO A 598 17.52 -10.45 -9.02
CA PRO A 598 18.87 -10.13 -9.48
C PRO A 598 18.93 -9.00 -10.51
N ALA A 599 17.94 -8.88 -11.40
CA ALA A 599 17.88 -7.82 -12.41
C ALA A 599 17.67 -6.42 -11.82
N HIS A 600 17.15 -6.36 -10.59
CA HIS A 600 16.83 -5.14 -9.85
C HIS A 600 17.68 -5.05 -8.57
N GLY A 601 18.97 -5.36 -8.68
CA GLY A 601 19.92 -5.24 -7.56
C GLY A 601 19.59 -6.15 -6.38
N TRP A 602 18.88 -7.25 -6.61
CA TRP A 602 18.34 -8.15 -5.57
C TRP A 602 17.43 -7.45 -4.56
N ALA A 603 16.73 -6.42 -5.00
CA ALA A 603 15.67 -5.72 -4.29
C ALA A 603 14.36 -5.83 -5.08
N ASP A 604 13.30 -5.25 -4.54
CA ASP A 604 12.06 -5.08 -5.28
C ASP A 604 12.03 -3.66 -5.86
N PRO A 605 11.90 -3.49 -7.20
CA PRO A 605 11.80 -2.17 -7.81
C PRO A 605 10.46 -1.47 -7.52
N ARG A 606 9.48 -2.18 -6.93
CA ARG A 606 8.18 -1.64 -6.54
C ARG A 606 8.27 -0.93 -5.19
N GLU A 607 7.31 -0.05 -4.94
CA GLU A 607 7.14 0.62 -3.65
C GLU A 607 7.07 -0.39 -2.49
N VAL A 608 6.22 -1.41 -2.62
CA VAL A 608 6.12 -2.53 -1.67
C VAL A 608 5.92 -3.85 -2.40
N SER A 609 6.44 -4.93 -1.83
CA SER A 609 6.38 -6.26 -2.45
C SER A 609 5.00 -6.87 -2.44
N SER A 610 4.69 -7.65 -3.49
CA SER A 610 3.48 -8.47 -3.57
C SER A 610 3.79 -9.90 -3.13
N GLY A 611 3.07 -10.38 -2.12
CA GLY A 611 3.17 -11.72 -1.56
C GLY A 611 1.97 -12.61 -1.90
N HIS A 612 1.60 -13.47 -0.95
CA HIS A 612 0.65 -14.55 -1.14
C HIS A 612 -0.69 -14.01 -1.67
N VAL A 613 -1.17 -14.60 -2.77
CA VAL A 613 -2.40 -14.20 -3.49
C VAL A 613 -2.50 -12.71 -3.85
N GLY A 614 -1.37 -12.01 -4.01
CA GLY A 614 -1.33 -10.61 -4.44
C GLY A 614 -1.40 -9.58 -3.31
N GLN A 615 -1.43 -10.03 -2.04
CA GLN A 615 -1.37 -9.14 -0.88
C GLN A 615 -0.09 -8.30 -0.92
N LEU A 616 -0.13 -7.00 -0.65
CA LEU A 616 1.11 -6.22 -0.55
C LEU A 616 1.60 -6.18 0.89
N GLY A 617 2.93 -6.22 1.03
CA GLY A 617 3.61 -5.99 2.29
C GLY A 617 3.50 -4.53 2.75
N GLY A 618 3.95 -4.29 3.98
CA GLY A 618 3.98 -2.94 4.58
C GLY A 618 5.24 -2.14 4.30
N ARG A 619 6.25 -2.72 3.63
CA ARG A 619 7.56 -2.10 3.40
C ARG A 619 8.15 -2.49 2.04
N ASN A 620 9.02 -1.62 1.51
CA ASN A 620 9.89 -1.96 0.39
C ASN A 620 10.84 -3.11 0.80
N ALA A 621 11.03 -4.09 -0.09
CA ALA A 621 11.99 -5.16 0.14
C ALA A 621 13.41 -4.66 -0.23
N PRO A 622 14.31 -4.49 0.76
CA PRO A 622 15.63 -3.96 0.52
C PRO A 622 16.49 -4.97 -0.26
N THR A 623 17.60 -4.49 -0.84
CA THR A 623 18.58 -5.39 -1.45
C THR A 623 19.15 -6.42 -0.47
N VAL A 624 19.32 -7.66 -0.93
CA VAL A 624 20.11 -8.68 -0.19
C VAL A 624 21.62 -8.59 -0.49
N ILE A 625 22.05 -7.78 -1.46
CA ILE A 625 23.48 -7.53 -1.70
C ILE A 625 24.10 -6.95 -0.43
N ASN A 626 25.26 -7.50 -0.03
CA ASN A 626 26.03 -7.09 1.15
C ASN A 626 25.27 -7.25 2.49
N SER A 627 24.11 -7.93 2.51
CA SER A 627 23.32 -8.14 3.73
C SER A 627 24.09 -8.88 4.83
N GLY A 628 25.06 -9.72 4.46
CA GLY A 628 25.94 -10.46 5.38
C GLY A 628 26.83 -9.62 6.29
N TYR A 629 27.01 -8.32 6.05
CA TYR A 629 27.78 -7.42 6.93
C TYR A 629 26.94 -6.76 8.02
N PHE A 630 25.61 -6.91 8.00
CA PHE A 630 24.71 -6.27 8.96
C PHE A 630 24.44 -7.15 10.18
N ALA A 631 24.60 -6.59 11.38
CA ALA A 631 24.37 -7.30 12.65
C ALA A 631 22.88 -7.46 13.02
N ARG A 632 22.01 -6.67 12.38
CA ARG A 632 20.56 -6.70 12.51
C ARG A 632 19.92 -6.51 11.14
N LEU A 633 18.95 -7.35 10.81
CA LEU A 633 18.32 -7.41 9.50
C LEU A 633 16.85 -6.94 9.58
N PHE A 634 16.26 -6.71 8.40
CA PHE A 634 15.05 -5.91 8.18
C PHE A 634 15.25 -4.41 8.48
N TRP A 635 14.25 -3.61 8.11
CA TRP A 635 14.19 -2.17 8.36
C TRP A 635 14.12 -1.82 9.86
N ASP A 636 13.49 -2.66 10.68
CA ASP A 636 13.31 -2.47 12.14
C ASP A 636 14.36 -3.21 12.98
N GLY A 637 15.22 -4.03 12.34
CA GLY A 637 16.26 -4.78 13.01
C GLY A 637 15.77 -5.96 13.84
N ARG A 638 14.57 -6.50 13.57
CA ARG A 638 13.97 -7.60 14.36
C ARG A 638 14.70 -8.94 14.26
N ALA A 639 15.51 -9.14 13.23
CA ALA A 639 16.31 -10.36 13.07
C ALA A 639 17.78 -10.13 13.45
N ALA A 640 18.34 -11.03 14.26
CA ALA A 640 19.70 -10.97 14.77
C ALA A 640 20.74 -11.62 13.86
N SER A 641 20.32 -12.35 12.83
CA SER A 641 21.18 -12.98 11.83
C SER A 641 20.42 -13.19 10.52
N LEU A 642 21.16 -13.49 9.44
CA LEU A 642 20.56 -13.90 8.16
C LEU A 642 19.78 -15.21 8.30
N GLU A 643 20.27 -16.16 9.09
CA GLU A 643 19.59 -17.42 9.35
C GLU A 643 18.20 -17.20 9.97
N GLN A 644 18.08 -16.26 10.92
CA GLN A 644 16.79 -15.88 11.48
C GLN A 644 15.94 -15.11 10.46
N GLN A 645 16.55 -14.21 9.70
CA GLN A 645 15.86 -13.40 8.70
C GLN A 645 15.22 -14.29 7.62
N ALA A 646 15.95 -15.27 7.08
CA ALA A 646 15.53 -16.12 5.97
C ALA A 646 14.26 -16.95 6.27
N LEU A 647 13.99 -17.25 7.54
CA LEU A 647 12.79 -17.99 7.97
C LEU A 647 11.55 -17.09 8.09
N GLY A 648 11.73 -15.78 8.28
CA GLY A 648 10.64 -14.82 8.46
C GLY A 648 9.68 -14.76 7.26
N PRO A 649 10.18 -14.49 6.04
CA PRO A 649 9.38 -14.43 4.82
C PRO A 649 8.55 -15.67 4.54
N ILE A 650 9.11 -16.85 4.81
CA ILE A 650 8.45 -18.14 4.58
C ILE A 650 7.14 -18.21 5.36
N ALA A 651 7.16 -17.83 6.65
CA ALA A 651 6.00 -17.88 7.53
C ALA A 651 5.08 -16.65 7.43
N ASN A 652 5.55 -15.53 6.89
CA ASN A 652 4.80 -14.29 6.89
C ASN A 652 3.55 -14.41 5.97
N PRO A 653 2.32 -14.16 6.48
CA PRO A 653 1.10 -14.27 5.69
C PRO A 653 1.04 -13.30 4.51
N LEU A 654 1.71 -12.13 4.61
CA LEU A 654 1.77 -11.13 3.54
C LEU A 654 2.89 -11.40 2.53
N GLU A 655 3.68 -12.46 2.71
CA GLU A 655 4.80 -12.83 1.85
C GLU A 655 4.60 -14.23 1.29
N MET A 656 5.15 -15.28 1.90
CA MET A 656 5.09 -16.65 1.36
C MET A 656 3.99 -17.52 2.00
N HIS A 657 3.46 -17.09 3.15
CA HIS A 657 2.32 -17.67 3.89
C HIS A 657 2.41 -19.18 4.17
N GLN A 658 3.62 -19.72 4.33
CA GLN A 658 3.85 -21.15 4.54
C GLN A 658 4.32 -21.43 5.98
N PRO A 659 3.59 -22.24 6.76
CA PRO A 659 4.11 -22.74 8.03
C PRO A 659 5.46 -23.42 7.83
N LEU A 660 6.48 -23.07 8.63
CA LEU A 660 7.86 -23.56 8.43
C LEU A 660 7.97 -25.08 8.37
N ALA A 661 7.25 -25.79 9.24
CA ALA A 661 7.23 -27.26 9.23
C ALA A 661 6.71 -27.83 7.90
N ALA A 662 5.72 -27.16 7.30
CA ALA A 662 5.18 -27.56 6.01
C ALA A 662 6.13 -27.19 4.85
N ALA A 663 6.86 -26.07 4.93
CA ALA A 663 7.94 -25.77 3.96
C ALA A 663 9.03 -26.85 3.99
N VAL A 664 9.51 -27.21 5.19
CA VAL A 664 10.48 -28.30 5.40
C VAL A 664 9.97 -29.61 4.80
N ALA A 665 8.73 -29.99 5.09
CA ALA A 665 8.14 -31.22 4.56
C ALA A 665 8.06 -31.21 3.02
N LYS A 666 7.67 -30.09 2.40
CA LYS A 666 7.64 -29.95 0.93
C LYS A 666 9.03 -30.13 0.31
N ILE A 667 10.05 -29.49 0.89
CA ILE A 667 11.43 -29.59 0.41
C ILE A 667 11.98 -31.00 0.61
N ALA A 668 11.71 -31.63 1.77
CA ALA A 668 12.13 -33.00 2.06
C ALA A 668 11.50 -34.04 1.12
N ALA A 669 10.24 -33.82 0.71
CA ALA A 669 9.51 -34.73 -0.19
C ALA A 669 9.97 -34.62 -1.66
N ALA A 670 10.64 -33.53 -2.03
CA ALA A 670 11.13 -33.33 -3.39
C ALA A 670 12.45 -34.11 -3.61
N PRO A 671 12.48 -35.08 -4.57
CA PRO A 671 13.54 -36.09 -4.67
C PRO A 671 14.93 -35.51 -4.94
N GLU A 672 15.01 -34.30 -5.49
CA GLU A 672 16.27 -33.64 -5.79
C GLU A 672 16.98 -33.01 -4.59
N TYR A 673 16.29 -32.79 -3.46
CA TYR A 673 16.86 -32.11 -2.30
C TYR A 673 17.70 -32.99 -1.37
N PRO A 674 17.27 -34.22 -0.99
CA PRO A 674 18.05 -35.06 -0.07
C PRO A 674 19.54 -35.23 -0.47
N PRO A 675 19.91 -35.45 -1.74
CA PRO A 675 21.32 -35.48 -2.16
C PRO A 675 22.06 -34.15 -1.97
N LEU A 676 21.38 -33.01 -2.18
CA LEU A 676 21.95 -31.67 -2.01
C LEU A 676 22.19 -31.35 -0.52
N PHE A 677 21.26 -31.75 0.35
CA PHE A 677 21.46 -31.65 1.81
C PHE A 677 22.61 -32.55 2.28
N ALA A 678 22.71 -33.77 1.76
CA ALA A 678 23.84 -34.66 2.06
C ALA A 678 25.19 -34.06 1.65
N ALA A 679 25.27 -33.41 0.49
CA ALA A 679 26.47 -32.72 0.05
C ALA A 679 26.80 -31.49 0.91
N ALA A 680 25.78 -30.75 1.37
CA ALA A 680 25.97 -29.51 2.14
C ALA A 680 26.26 -29.73 3.63
N PHE A 681 25.67 -30.77 4.24
CA PHE A 681 25.66 -30.99 5.69
C PHE A 681 26.19 -32.37 6.13
N GLY A 682 26.52 -33.25 5.18
CA GLY A 682 27.02 -34.61 5.45
C GLY A 682 25.93 -35.67 5.61
N ASP A 683 24.65 -35.29 5.64
CA ASP A 683 23.51 -36.21 5.62
C ASP A 683 22.27 -35.58 4.96
N ALA A 684 21.31 -36.41 4.57
CA ALA A 684 20.17 -36.03 3.74
C ALA A 684 18.99 -35.38 4.50
N ALA A 685 19.10 -35.19 5.83
CA ALA A 685 18.01 -34.64 6.63
C ALA A 685 17.75 -33.16 6.29
N VAL A 686 16.47 -32.83 6.17
CA VAL A 686 15.97 -31.47 5.93
C VAL A 686 15.26 -30.99 7.19
N ASP A 687 15.72 -29.87 7.74
CA ASP A 687 15.09 -29.17 8.86
C ASP A 687 15.14 -27.65 8.64
N SER A 688 14.44 -26.89 9.47
CA SER A 688 14.37 -25.42 9.33
C SER A 688 15.73 -24.75 9.58
N GLY A 689 16.58 -25.30 10.45
CA GLY A 689 17.91 -24.78 10.73
C GLY A 689 18.84 -24.91 9.52
N ARG A 690 18.86 -26.08 8.88
CA ARG A 690 19.64 -26.32 7.65
C ARG A 690 19.13 -25.52 6.47
N LEU A 691 17.81 -25.35 6.36
CA LEU A 691 17.20 -24.48 5.36
C LEU A 691 17.66 -23.03 5.54
N ALA A 692 17.59 -22.51 6.77
CA ALA A 692 18.09 -21.18 7.13
C ALA A 692 19.60 -21.03 6.85
N GLN A 693 20.40 -22.00 7.26
CA GLN A 693 21.86 -21.99 7.06
C GLN A 693 22.24 -22.00 5.59
N ALA A 694 21.54 -22.77 4.76
CA ALA A 694 21.79 -22.82 3.32
C ALA A 694 21.45 -21.48 2.65
N LEU A 695 20.23 -20.95 2.87
CA LEU A 695 19.81 -19.64 2.35
C LEU A 695 20.78 -18.53 2.78
N ALA A 696 21.07 -18.43 4.08
CA ALA A 696 21.98 -17.43 4.62
C ALA A 696 23.42 -17.58 4.10
N THR A 697 23.87 -18.79 3.75
CA THR A 697 25.18 -18.99 3.12
C THR A 697 25.19 -18.44 1.71
N PHE A 698 24.14 -18.68 0.93
CA PHE A 698 23.98 -18.14 -0.40
C PHE A 698 23.88 -16.60 -0.39
N GLU A 699 23.09 -16.01 0.50
CA GLU A 699 22.96 -14.56 0.62
C GLU A 699 24.31 -13.88 0.91
N ARG A 700 25.17 -14.49 1.73
CA ARG A 700 26.54 -14.02 1.97
C ARG A 700 27.44 -14.07 0.73
N THR A 701 27.06 -14.80 -0.32
CA THR A 701 27.78 -14.78 -1.60
C THR A 701 27.42 -13.58 -2.48
N LEU A 702 26.33 -12.87 -2.15
CA LEU A 702 25.88 -11.69 -2.88
C LEU A 702 26.63 -10.45 -2.38
N ILE A 703 27.86 -10.27 -2.86
CA ILE A 703 28.71 -9.11 -2.51
C ILE A 703 28.94 -8.20 -3.71
N SER A 704 28.96 -6.89 -3.47
CA SER A 704 29.45 -5.91 -4.44
C SER A 704 30.64 -5.14 -3.87
N ARG A 705 31.76 -5.16 -4.61
CA ARG A 705 33.05 -4.56 -4.22
C ARG A 705 33.79 -3.90 -5.39
N ASP A 706 33.09 -3.59 -6.48
CA ASP A 706 33.69 -3.03 -7.70
C ASP A 706 32.97 -1.80 -8.23
N SER A 707 32.45 -0.99 -7.30
CA SER A 707 31.97 0.34 -7.62
C SER A 707 33.12 1.26 -8.09
N ALA A 708 32.79 2.36 -8.75
CA ALA A 708 33.77 3.38 -9.10
C ALA A 708 34.49 3.93 -7.85
N PHE A 709 33.76 4.09 -6.74
CA PHE A 709 34.35 4.43 -5.45
C PHE A 709 35.33 3.36 -4.95
N ASP A 710 34.99 2.07 -5.04
CA ASP A 710 35.89 1.00 -4.61
C ASP A 710 37.16 0.96 -5.47
N ARG A 711 37.06 1.12 -6.79
CA ARG A 711 38.25 1.18 -7.67
C ARG A 711 39.13 2.38 -7.35
N PHE A 712 38.52 3.53 -7.04
CA PHE A 712 39.24 4.72 -6.60
C PHE A 712 40.03 4.47 -5.31
N LEU A 713 39.40 3.85 -4.30
CA LEU A 713 40.09 3.48 -3.06
C LEU A 713 41.18 2.41 -3.26
N LYS A 714 41.07 1.58 -4.31
CA LYS A 714 42.11 0.62 -4.73
C LYS A 714 43.27 1.27 -5.51
N GLY A 715 43.23 2.59 -5.75
CA GLY A 715 44.30 3.35 -6.37
C GLY A 715 44.06 3.78 -7.82
N ASP A 716 42.91 3.45 -8.41
CA ASP A 716 42.53 3.99 -9.72
C ASP A 716 42.09 5.45 -9.59
N ALA A 717 43.06 6.36 -9.72
CA ALA A 717 42.87 7.79 -9.55
C ALA A 717 41.77 8.40 -10.43
N GLN A 718 41.44 7.76 -11.56
CA GLN A 718 40.46 8.25 -12.54
C GLN A 718 39.10 7.56 -12.42
N ALA A 719 38.95 6.59 -11.51
CA ALA A 719 37.67 5.91 -11.31
C ALA A 719 36.56 6.86 -10.81
N LEU A 720 36.92 7.91 -10.06
CA LEU A 720 36.01 9.01 -9.74
C LEU A 720 36.27 10.22 -10.65
N SER A 721 35.20 10.69 -11.30
CA SER A 721 35.20 12.00 -11.97
C SER A 721 35.43 13.12 -10.96
N ASP A 722 35.85 14.29 -11.45
CA ASP A 722 36.03 15.49 -10.61
C ASP A 722 34.72 15.87 -9.89
N GLN A 723 33.57 15.74 -10.57
CA GLN A 723 32.26 15.99 -9.98
C GLN A 723 31.91 14.99 -8.87
N ALA A 724 32.18 13.69 -9.06
CA ALA A 724 31.96 12.67 -8.02
C ALA A 724 32.94 12.82 -6.84
N LEU A 725 34.17 13.28 -7.09
CA LEU A 725 35.15 13.61 -6.06
C LEU A 725 34.69 14.80 -5.20
N TRP A 726 34.12 15.82 -5.81
CA TRP A 726 33.47 16.90 -5.08
C TRP A 726 32.26 16.40 -4.28
N GLY A 727 31.45 15.53 -4.87
CA GLY A 727 30.35 14.84 -4.18
C GLY A 727 30.80 14.06 -2.94
N LEU A 728 31.91 13.32 -3.03
CA LEU A 728 32.53 12.65 -1.88
C LEU A 728 32.91 13.64 -0.78
N GLN A 729 33.51 14.78 -1.16
CA GLN A 729 33.86 15.83 -0.21
C GLN A 729 32.62 16.41 0.47
N LEU A 730 31.56 16.71 -0.28
CA LEU A 730 30.28 17.21 0.25
C LEU A 730 29.63 16.20 1.19
N PHE A 731 29.56 14.94 0.79
CA PHE A 731 29.00 13.83 1.56
C PHE A 731 29.66 13.71 2.95
N ARG A 732 30.99 13.88 3.00
CA ARG A 732 31.78 13.84 4.24
C ARG A 732 31.73 15.13 5.07
N THR A 733 31.32 16.26 4.47
CA THR A 733 31.37 17.58 5.10
C THR A 733 30.01 18.27 5.10
N LYS A 734 29.76 19.20 4.18
CA LYS A 734 28.58 20.09 4.17
C LYS A 734 27.25 19.35 4.08
N ALA A 735 27.17 18.28 3.28
CA ALA A 735 25.96 17.50 3.13
C ALA A 735 25.68 16.56 4.32
N ARG A 736 26.68 16.38 5.22
CA ARG A 736 26.54 15.73 6.53
C ARG A 736 26.05 14.27 6.48
N CYS A 737 25.97 13.64 5.32
CA CYS A 737 25.48 12.27 5.13
C CYS A 737 26.27 11.24 5.96
N LEU A 738 27.57 11.49 6.13
CA LEU A 738 28.49 10.64 6.91
C LEU A 738 28.12 10.53 8.41
N ASN A 739 27.23 11.38 8.94
CA ASN A 739 26.76 11.27 10.31
C ASN A 739 25.95 9.99 10.57
N CYS A 740 25.32 9.42 9.53
CA CYS A 740 24.63 8.14 9.60
C CYS A 740 25.20 7.10 8.62
N HIS A 741 25.61 7.53 7.42
CA HIS A 741 26.09 6.64 6.36
C HIS A 741 27.61 6.57 6.32
N ASN A 742 28.20 5.82 7.25
CA ASN A 742 29.65 5.72 7.43
C ASN A 742 30.16 4.26 7.40
N GLY A 743 31.46 4.07 7.57
CA GLY A 743 32.10 2.76 7.47
C GLY A 743 32.09 2.16 6.05
N PRO A 744 32.62 0.93 5.90
CA PRO A 744 32.64 0.23 4.62
C PRO A 744 31.28 -0.05 3.99
N GLU A 745 30.25 -0.25 4.81
CA GLU A 745 28.87 -0.54 4.41
C GLU A 745 28.08 0.72 4.02
N LEU A 746 28.65 1.91 4.27
CA LEU A 746 27.95 3.21 4.19
C LEU A 746 26.69 3.23 5.07
N SER A 747 26.82 2.71 6.29
CA SER A 747 25.79 2.63 7.32
C SER A 747 26.45 2.52 8.68
N ASP A 748 25.99 3.34 9.63
CA ASP A 748 26.34 3.22 11.05
C ASP A 748 25.66 2.02 11.74
N GLN A 749 24.77 1.32 11.00
CA GLN A 749 23.92 0.22 11.45
C GLN A 749 23.04 0.55 12.67
N ARG A 750 22.80 1.84 12.95
CA ARG A 750 21.92 2.32 14.02
C ARG A 750 20.52 2.56 13.48
N PHE A 751 19.63 2.99 14.37
CA PHE A 751 18.23 3.27 14.08
C PHE A 751 17.95 4.75 14.28
N HIS A 752 17.34 5.36 13.28
CA HIS A 752 17.01 6.79 13.29
C HIS A 752 15.57 6.98 12.84
N ASN A 753 14.84 7.86 13.53
CA ASN A 753 13.53 8.30 13.08
C ASN A 753 13.69 9.42 12.05
N LEU A 754 13.22 9.19 10.83
CA LEU A 754 13.29 10.16 9.74
C LEU A 754 12.03 11.01 9.60
N GLY A 755 11.02 10.82 10.45
CA GLY A 755 9.71 11.47 10.32
C GLY A 755 8.80 10.84 9.25
N LEU A 756 9.18 9.66 8.72
CA LEU A 756 8.41 8.92 7.70
C LEU A 756 7.55 7.80 8.30
N HIS A 757 7.20 7.89 9.59
CA HIS A 757 6.53 6.80 10.30
C HIS A 757 4.99 6.86 10.24
N PHE A 758 4.41 7.98 9.78
CA PHE A 758 2.97 8.15 9.60
C PHE A 758 2.11 7.72 10.81
N ILE A 759 2.61 7.89 12.04
CA ILE A 759 1.83 7.49 13.23
C ILE A 759 0.53 8.30 13.27
N GLY A 760 -0.57 7.66 13.70
CA GLY A 760 -1.89 8.27 13.72
C GLY A 760 -2.48 8.55 12.34
N ARG A 761 -1.94 7.93 11.28
CA ARG A 761 -2.37 8.11 9.89
C ARG A 761 -2.35 6.78 9.13
N ASP A 762 -2.92 6.82 7.94
CA ASP A 762 -2.71 5.77 6.94
C ASP A 762 -1.21 5.58 6.66
N ARG A 763 -0.80 4.31 6.50
CA ARG A 763 0.60 3.86 6.37
C ARG A 763 1.44 3.98 7.65
N GLU A 764 0.81 4.04 8.83
CA GLU A 764 1.52 3.98 10.11
C GLU A 764 2.52 2.81 10.14
N ASP A 765 3.79 3.15 10.34
CA ASP A 765 4.87 2.20 10.58
C ASP A 765 5.67 2.62 11.81
N ARG A 766 5.47 1.87 12.90
CA ARG A 766 6.14 2.11 14.19
C ARG A 766 7.63 1.78 14.16
N GLY A 767 8.14 1.21 13.06
CA GLY A 767 9.55 0.88 12.87
C GLY A 767 10.06 -0.04 13.97
N ARG A 768 11.22 0.30 14.52
CA ARG A 768 11.85 -0.40 15.65
C ARG A 768 11.00 -0.38 16.91
N GLY A 769 10.17 0.63 17.13
CA GLY A 769 9.27 0.72 18.27
C GLY A 769 8.32 -0.48 18.37
N ALA A 770 7.92 -1.09 17.24
CA ALA A 770 7.12 -2.33 17.24
C ALA A 770 7.89 -3.55 17.78
N VAL A 771 9.22 -3.53 17.70
CA VAL A 771 10.11 -4.61 18.15
C VAL A 771 10.49 -4.44 19.63
N THR A 772 10.77 -3.21 20.05
CA THR A 772 11.30 -2.92 21.39
C THR A 772 10.23 -2.50 22.40
N GLY A 773 9.10 -1.97 21.94
CA GLY A 773 8.06 -1.36 22.78
C GLY A 773 8.48 -0.03 23.43
N ARG A 774 9.64 0.53 23.08
CA ARG A 774 10.19 1.74 23.69
C ARG A 774 9.79 2.99 22.89
N ALA A 775 9.42 4.06 23.59
CA ALA A 775 8.95 5.30 22.98
C ALA A 775 10.04 5.96 22.11
N GLU A 776 11.30 5.89 22.53
CA GLU A 776 12.43 6.47 21.81
C GLU A 776 12.77 5.74 20.49
N ASP A 777 12.30 4.50 20.31
CA ASP A 777 12.51 3.72 19.08
C ASP A 777 11.33 3.86 18.09
N MET A 778 10.26 4.56 18.48
CA MET A 778 9.06 4.70 17.64
C MET A 778 9.41 5.44 16.33
N GLY A 779 8.99 4.86 15.22
CA GLY A 779 9.26 5.39 13.89
C GLY A 779 10.74 5.33 13.47
N ALA A 780 11.61 4.71 14.28
CA ALA A 780 13.03 4.58 13.96
C ALA A 780 13.27 3.38 13.05
N PHE A 781 14.10 3.57 12.02
CA PHE A 781 14.50 2.54 11.08
C PHE A 781 16.01 2.44 11.00
N ARG A 782 16.50 1.24 10.70
CA ARG A 782 17.92 0.97 10.50
C ARG A 782 18.44 1.81 9.34
N THR A 783 19.59 2.45 9.50
CA THR A 783 20.30 3.08 8.39
C THR A 783 20.62 2.04 7.31
N PRO A 784 20.04 2.11 6.10
CA PRO A 784 20.37 1.19 5.01
C PRO A 784 21.80 1.46 4.50
N GLY A 785 22.43 0.44 3.91
CA GLY A 785 23.68 0.65 3.18
C GLY A 785 23.40 1.39 1.87
N LEU A 786 24.37 2.19 1.41
CA LEU A 786 24.25 2.98 0.18
C LEU A 786 24.99 2.36 -1.03
N ARG A 787 25.46 1.12 -0.91
CA ARG A 787 26.08 0.39 -2.03
C ARG A 787 24.99 -0.11 -2.97
N GLU A 788 25.25 -0.07 -4.28
CA GLU A 788 24.34 -0.55 -5.33
C GLU A 788 23.00 0.19 -5.44
N LEU A 789 22.91 1.42 -4.92
CA LEU A 789 21.67 2.22 -4.95
C LEU A 789 21.03 2.33 -6.33
N LEU A 790 21.82 2.36 -7.41
CA LEU A 790 21.30 2.55 -8.77
C LEU A 790 20.26 1.50 -9.20
N TYR A 791 20.26 0.32 -8.57
CA TYR A 791 19.46 -0.82 -9.01
C TYR A 791 18.30 -1.14 -8.07
N THR A 792 18.20 -0.47 -6.92
CA THR A 792 17.29 -0.82 -5.83
C THR A 792 16.14 0.18 -5.72
N GLY A 793 15.56 0.58 -6.86
CA GLY A 793 14.53 1.62 -6.94
C GLY A 793 13.31 1.35 -6.07
N GLY A 794 12.65 2.41 -5.60
CA GLY A 794 11.70 2.38 -4.49
C GLY A 794 12.44 2.61 -3.17
N TYR A 795 12.80 3.86 -2.87
CA TYR A 795 13.67 4.18 -1.73
C TYR A 795 12.87 4.49 -0.47
N MET A 796 13.56 4.48 0.67
CA MET A 796 13.00 4.48 2.03
C MET A 796 12.29 3.17 2.39
N HIS A 797 11.88 3.02 3.66
CA HIS A 797 11.25 1.78 4.14
C HIS A 797 9.89 1.51 3.49
N ASN A 798 9.26 2.56 2.97
CA ASN A 798 7.94 2.55 2.37
C ASN A 798 7.98 2.64 0.84
N GLY A 799 9.17 2.79 0.24
CA GLY A 799 9.42 2.73 -1.20
C GLY A 799 8.88 3.90 -2.03
N ASP A 800 8.42 4.97 -1.40
CA ASP A 800 7.62 6.02 -2.07
C ASP A 800 8.45 7.19 -2.62
N MET A 801 9.77 7.11 -2.53
CA MET A 801 10.66 8.15 -3.02
C MET A 801 11.53 7.64 -4.17
N PRO A 802 11.72 8.41 -5.25
CA PRO A 802 12.85 8.25 -6.15
C PRO A 802 14.15 8.73 -5.50
N LEU A 803 15.31 8.28 -5.97
CA LEU A 803 16.61 8.69 -5.41
C LEU A 803 16.90 10.17 -5.66
N PHE A 804 16.66 10.59 -6.91
CA PHE A 804 16.78 11.95 -7.44
C PHE A 804 15.88 12.08 -8.66
N THR A 805 15.37 13.28 -8.90
CA THR A 805 14.56 13.65 -10.09
C THR A 805 15.00 15.01 -10.60
N ASP A 806 14.71 15.29 -11.87
CA ASP A 806 15.09 16.56 -12.51
C ASP A 806 14.29 17.76 -11.97
N ASP A 807 13.13 17.52 -11.33
CA ASP A 807 12.32 18.54 -10.66
C ASP A 807 12.81 18.89 -9.25
N GLY A 808 13.96 18.36 -8.85
CA GLY A 808 14.57 18.61 -7.55
C GLY A 808 13.83 17.92 -6.40
N SER A 809 13.12 16.82 -6.63
CA SER A 809 12.48 15.99 -5.59
C SER A 809 13.21 14.66 -5.35
N GLY A 810 12.71 13.86 -4.40
CA GLY A 810 13.29 12.56 -4.02
C GLY A 810 14.16 12.58 -2.76
N VAL A 811 14.92 11.50 -2.55
CA VAL A 811 15.69 11.26 -1.31
C VAL A 811 16.70 12.38 -1.02
N LEU A 812 17.42 12.87 -2.03
CA LEU A 812 18.42 13.91 -1.82
C LEU A 812 17.79 15.22 -1.34
N GLU A 813 16.67 15.62 -1.93
CA GLU A 813 15.97 16.83 -1.54
C GLU A 813 15.30 16.68 -0.17
N PHE A 814 14.77 15.48 0.14
CA PHE A 814 14.27 15.17 1.47
C PHE A 814 15.33 15.45 2.54
N TYR A 815 16.57 14.99 2.35
CA TYR A 815 17.65 15.26 3.30
C TYR A 815 18.14 16.71 3.25
N ASN A 816 18.17 17.35 2.07
CA ASN A 816 18.52 18.76 1.92
C ASN A 816 17.62 19.66 2.77
N ASN A 817 16.33 19.32 2.84
CA ASN A 817 15.35 20.02 3.66
C ASN A 817 15.38 19.62 5.14
N GLY A 818 16.26 18.70 5.55
CA GLY A 818 16.34 18.18 6.91
C GLY A 818 15.23 17.20 7.26
N GLY A 819 14.72 16.45 6.28
CA GLY A 819 13.59 15.54 6.39
C GLY A 819 12.24 16.18 6.08
N ASN A 820 11.18 15.36 6.09
CA ASN A 820 9.80 15.84 5.97
C ASN A 820 9.23 16.10 7.37
N GLU A 821 8.67 17.29 7.57
CA GLU A 821 7.68 17.50 8.62
C GLU A 821 6.32 17.06 8.08
N VAL A 822 6.05 15.76 8.11
CA VAL A 822 4.67 15.27 8.01
C VAL A 822 3.99 15.64 9.32
N ALA A 823 3.49 16.87 9.41
CA ALA A 823 2.98 17.46 10.64
C ALA A 823 1.74 16.71 11.10
N ALA A 824 1.89 15.75 12.02
CA ALA A 824 0.82 14.97 12.62
C ALA A 824 -0.40 15.84 12.98
N ALA A 825 -1.60 15.27 12.79
CA ALA A 825 -2.86 15.95 13.04
C ALA A 825 -3.38 15.61 14.44
N GLY A 826 -4.22 16.49 14.99
CA GLY A 826 -4.89 16.25 16.28
C GLY A 826 -3.97 16.10 17.49
N LEU A 827 -4.40 15.26 18.45
CA LEU A 827 -3.67 14.99 19.69
C LEU A 827 -2.39 14.18 19.44
N ASP A 828 -2.37 13.37 18.38
CA ASP A 828 -1.26 12.46 18.10
C ASP A 828 0.04 13.22 17.86
N LYS A 829 0.01 14.44 17.31
CA LYS A 829 1.21 15.26 17.09
C LYS A 829 2.08 15.51 18.32
N TYR A 830 1.49 15.45 19.51
CA TYR A 830 2.19 15.65 20.78
C TYR A 830 2.63 14.35 21.44
N THR A 831 2.16 13.20 20.95
CA THR A 831 2.58 11.88 21.42
C THR A 831 3.55 11.22 20.44
N GLN A 832 3.86 11.88 19.32
CA GLN A 832 4.76 11.33 18.30
C GLN A 832 6.24 11.40 18.70
N PRO A 833 7.02 10.40 18.30
CA PRO A 833 8.47 10.44 18.44
C PRO A 833 9.06 11.56 17.60
N LYS A 834 10.00 12.32 18.19
CA LYS A 834 10.71 13.37 17.47
C LYS A 834 11.69 12.76 16.46
N PRO A 835 11.85 13.33 15.25
CA PRO A 835 12.89 12.92 14.31
C PRO A 835 14.28 13.00 14.92
N SER A 836 15.22 12.24 14.36
CA SER A 836 16.62 12.21 14.81
C SER A 836 17.24 13.62 14.80
N PRO A 837 17.97 14.04 15.86
CA PRO A 837 18.61 15.37 15.92
C PRO A 837 19.73 15.54 14.89
N LEU A 838 20.14 14.45 14.21
CA LEU A 838 21.10 14.48 13.10
C LEU A 838 20.49 15.04 11.81
N LEU A 839 19.15 15.00 11.66
CA LEU A 839 18.45 15.61 10.54
C LEU A 839 18.47 17.13 10.68
N LYS A 840 19.16 17.78 9.74
CA LYS A 840 19.29 19.24 9.69
C LYS A 840 19.17 19.70 8.24
N PRO A 841 18.53 20.85 7.98
CA PRO A 841 18.59 21.48 6.67
C PRO A 841 20.04 21.70 6.24
N LEU A 842 20.34 21.42 4.98
CA LEU A 842 21.70 21.43 4.44
C LEU A 842 22.00 22.68 3.59
N GLY A 843 20.99 23.25 2.92
CA GLY A 843 21.15 24.45 2.09
C GLY A 843 22.09 24.24 0.90
N LEU A 844 22.00 23.08 0.26
CA LEU A 844 22.84 22.71 -0.87
C LEU A 844 22.37 23.41 -2.15
N SER A 845 23.31 23.98 -2.90
CA SER A 845 23.04 24.48 -4.25
C SER A 845 22.76 23.36 -5.25
N GLU A 846 22.19 23.68 -6.41
CA GLU A 846 22.00 22.71 -7.50
C GLU A 846 23.32 22.04 -7.94
N ALA A 847 24.41 22.79 -8.03
CA ALA A 847 25.72 22.25 -8.41
C ALA A 847 26.23 21.22 -7.38
N GLU A 848 26.02 21.49 -6.09
CA GLU A 848 26.38 20.57 -5.01
C GLU A 848 25.49 19.33 -5.00
N LYS A 849 24.18 19.49 -5.24
CA LYS A 849 23.25 18.36 -5.39
C LYS A 849 23.67 17.46 -6.54
N GLN A 850 24.03 18.02 -7.70
CA GLN A 850 24.54 17.24 -8.84
C GLN A 850 25.86 16.54 -8.51
N ALA A 851 26.77 17.19 -7.78
CA ALA A 851 28.01 16.56 -7.31
C ALA A 851 27.74 15.37 -6.37
N LEU A 852 26.84 15.53 -5.40
CA LEU A 852 26.40 14.44 -4.53
C LEU A 852 25.75 13.30 -5.31
N GLN A 853 24.88 13.60 -6.27
CA GLN A 853 24.30 12.58 -7.15
C GLN A 853 25.40 11.81 -7.90
N ALA A 854 26.40 12.49 -8.46
CA ALA A 854 27.53 11.85 -9.13
C ALA A 854 28.29 10.89 -8.19
N PHE A 855 28.49 11.28 -6.93
CA PHE A 855 29.08 10.39 -5.93
C PHE A 855 28.19 9.20 -5.56
N LEU A 856 26.89 9.41 -5.32
CA LEU A 856 25.94 8.34 -5.00
C LEU A 856 25.85 7.30 -6.14
N ARG A 857 25.90 7.76 -7.40
CA ARG A 857 25.99 6.86 -8.58
C ARG A 857 27.29 6.06 -8.58
N ALA A 858 28.40 6.68 -8.16
CA ALA A 858 29.71 6.02 -8.09
C ALA A 858 29.82 4.93 -6.99
N LEU A 859 28.81 4.81 -6.12
CA LEU A 859 28.69 3.73 -5.12
C LEU A 859 28.10 2.43 -5.69
N SER A 860 27.69 2.42 -6.97
CA SER A 860 27.19 1.24 -7.67
C SER A 860 28.22 0.77 -8.69
N GLY A 861 28.49 -0.53 -8.70
CA GLY A 861 29.30 -1.19 -9.74
C GLY A 861 28.45 -1.61 -10.95
N PRO A 862 29.00 -2.39 -11.88
CA PRO A 862 28.19 -3.14 -12.83
C PRO A 862 27.14 -4.00 -12.11
N PRO A 863 25.91 -4.16 -12.64
CA PRO A 863 24.84 -4.89 -11.96
C PRO A 863 25.27 -6.27 -11.51
N ARG A 864 25.09 -6.57 -10.21
CA ARG A 864 25.44 -7.86 -9.65
C ARG A 864 24.36 -8.88 -9.97
N LEU A 865 24.45 -9.59 -11.10
CA LEU A 865 23.42 -10.58 -11.50
C LEU A 865 23.65 -12.00 -10.97
N LYS A 866 24.83 -12.28 -10.41
CA LYS A 866 25.28 -13.63 -10.01
C LYS A 866 25.97 -13.61 -8.64
N PRO A 867 26.02 -14.75 -7.93
CA PRO A 867 26.80 -14.87 -6.70
C PRO A 867 28.31 -14.74 -6.93
N ALA A 868 29.05 -14.48 -5.86
CA ALA A 868 30.50 -14.40 -5.88
C ALA A 868 31.16 -15.76 -6.09
N SER A 869 32.24 -15.74 -6.86
CA SER A 869 33.21 -16.82 -6.85
C SER A 869 33.86 -16.95 -5.45
N PRO A 870 34.32 -18.16 -5.08
CA PRO A 870 35.09 -18.35 -3.84
C PRO A 870 36.29 -17.40 -3.70
N ASP A 871 36.95 -17.07 -4.80
CA ASP A 871 38.06 -16.13 -4.83
C ASP A 871 37.62 -14.70 -4.47
N GLU A 872 36.48 -14.24 -5.00
CA GLU A 872 35.92 -12.93 -4.63
C GLU A 872 35.57 -12.85 -3.13
N LEU A 873 35.07 -13.95 -2.54
CA LEU A 873 34.68 -14.00 -1.13
C LEU A 873 35.89 -13.90 -0.18
N SER A 874 37.02 -14.47 -0.58
CA SER A 874 38.25 -14.53 0.23
C SER A 874 39.16 -13.30 0.11
N ARG A 875 38.97 -12.47 -0.93
CA ARG A 875 39.75 -11.23 -1.12
C ARG A 875 39.48 -10.24 0.02
N ARG A 876 40.58 -9.66 0.53
CA ARG A 876 40.58 -8.61 1.56
C ARG A 876 40.68 -7.23 0.95
#